data_AF-A0A166UBS4-F1
#
_entry.id   AF-A0A166UBS4-F1
#
_cell.length_a   1.000
_cell.length_b   1.000
_cell.length_c   1.000
_cell.angle_alpha   90.00
_cell.angle_beta   90.00
_cell.angle_gamma   90.00
#
_symmetry.space_group_name_H-M   'P 1'
#
loop_
_entity.id
_entity.type
_entity.pdbx_description
1 polymer ?
#
loop_
_entity_poly.entity_id
_entity_poly.type
_entity_poly.pdbx_seq_one_letter_code
_entity_poly.pdbx_strand_id
1 'polypeptide(L)'
;MVYPFDYLQHRRDWSDNPVQFKQSERADRIRRLTAYHGPFSAQDRQILDRPIEELVQDVHKTVLKPIDILKTYGKVALKAHERTNCLTEVMIADAEKWVGDGSIDMKGPLAGIPVSLKDTIVVGGYDTTVGFSSFVGNKTPVDGPVVRLLKDAGAVPYVKTNLPITLLSFESTNDVWGRCKNPHNTRYSPGGSTGGESALLAMGGRIGIGSDVAGSVRAPAHFSGCYSLRCSTGRWPKLGFCTSMPGQEGVPSVYSPMTRTLDDLRYFTRAVVGMQPWKYDYSVHPMPWKADTEKTWLEKPRFRVGVMRTDGVVDPSPACRRALEMVEEALRKEGHDIVEVDPPSPYEGLQIASLALNADGCQMFSTFFRTGEWNDPGAAQMKFLMNLASPLRYLYYLWVKYVRGDEIWAGLVRDWRPQSAFENWKLVARREAYRARWFTWWDSADVDFLITPPNATPAVPHDGMKDAVSSCGYTFLFNLLDYTAGVLPVTHVDEKLDQLPGNFNINKLNGVARGAYKLYDAEDMHGLPVGVQVVGRRLEEEKVLSIMKRVEDALGDDKYKLSACKSPGKTRRVHKKQRFLSNSASLVPTVLTEIALKSLAAQAMAEQKQDKWSSEAYQHSASFVPKLATKVVQWLDVQKDDVILDVGCGDGVLDVEFGKILAQGNGSLHGIDASPAMISAAKKAVEGAGLSNCEFEGTLASIHPRTVTAVLTDTSSHPVLDATRITTSQTPALHAPTFTKAFSNAALHWILRPPGSHVPVFASIRDALLPGGTLALEMGGLGNVAEMRTAIIMAVARRVGIQKAIAADPWFFPDEEWLTRVLEEEVGGWKVERVEREWRPTTADKGGVEGWVRLMGKELLDAVPEEGGQRDEVVREIVDVLRHVCKIPGDGEMISYVRLRCLATKL
;
A
#
# COMPACT_ATOMS: atom_id res chain seq x y z
N MET A 1 -25.72 -0.11 -9.94
CA MET A 1 -25.38 0.31 -11.32
C MET A 1 -23.88 0.09 -11.47
N VAL A 2 -23.46 -0.92 -12.22
CA VAL A 2 -22.04 -1.31 -12.37
C VAL A 2 -21.36 -0.23 -13.18
N TYR A 3 -20.41 0.52 -12.60
CA TYR A 3 -19.67 1.52 -13.35
C TYR A 3 -18.62 0.80 -14.20
N PRO A 4 -18.72 0.81 -15.55
CA PRO A 4 -17.77 0.11 -16.42
C PRO A 4 -16.32 0.58 -16.22
N PHE A 5 -16.10 1.81 -15.71
CA PHE A 5 -14.76 2.35 -15.42
C PHE A 5 -14.01 1.59 -14.32
N ASP A 6 -14.70 1.08 -13.30
CA ASP A 6 -14.08 0.36 -12.18
C ASP A 6 -13.54 -1.01 -12.61
N TYR A 7 -14.33 -1.74 -13.41
CA TYR A 7 -13.89 -3.00 -14.04
C TYR A 7 -12.73 -2.77 -15.01
N LEU A 8 -12.75 -1.69 -15.81
CA LEU A 8 -11.65 -1.36 -16.72
C LEU A 8 -10.35 -1.00 -15.97
N GLN A 9 -10.46 -0.33 -14.82
CA GLN A 9 -9.29 -0.02 -14.00
C GLN A 9 -8.74 -1.27 -13.32
N HIS A 10 -9.60 -2.12 -12.75
CA HIS A 10 -9.19 -3.44 -12.29
C HIS A 10 -8.50 -4.25 -13.39
N ARG A 11 -9.11 -4.33 -14.59
CA ARG A 11 -8.52 -4.97 -15.77
C ARG A 11 -7.12 -4.43 -16.07
N ARG A 12 -6.87 -3.13 -15.98
CA ARG A 12 -5.53 -2.55 -16.21
C ARG A 12 -4.51 -3.02 -15.17
N ASP A 13 -4.95 -3.14 -13.92
CA ASP A 13 -4.12 -3.48 -12.77
C ASP A 13 -4.01 -5.01 -12.55
N TRP A 14 -4.82 -5.81 -13.24
CA TRP A 14 -4.87 -7.27 -13.19
C TRP A 14 -3.74 -7.96 -13.97
N SER A 15 -3.18 -9.02 -13.39
CA SER A 15 -2.12 -9.88 -13.93
C SER A 15 -2.40 -10.47 -15.31
N ASP A 16 -3.68 -10.74 -15.63
CA ASP A 16 -4.08 -11.47 -16.84
C ASP A 16 -4.47 -10.52 -18.01
N ASN A 17 -4.15 -9.23 -17.89
CA ASN A 17 -4.29 -8.25 -18.97
C ASN A 17 -2.91 -7.95 -19.60
N PRO A 18 -2.78 -7.89 -20.94
CA PRO A 18 -1.53 -7.56 -21.64
C PRO A 18 -0.84 -6.22 -21.26
N VAL A 19 -1.46 -5.35 -20.45
CA VAL A 19 -0.88 -4.07 -20.02
C VAL A 19 -0.15 -4.14 -18.66
N GLN A 20 -0.40 -5.16 -17.83
CA GLN A 20 0.39 -5.58 -16.66
C GLN A 20 1.02 -4.45 -15.80
N PHE A 21 0.33 -3.35 -15.47
CA PHE A 21 1.04 -2.13 -15.01
C PHE A 21 2.05 -2.35 -13.87
N LYS A 22 1.64 -2.95 -12.75
CA LYS A 22 2.52 -3.20 -11.59
C LYS A 22 3.53 -4.31 -11.81
N GLN A 23 3.16 -5.39 -12.51
CA GLN A 23 4.10 -6.48 -12.80
C GLN A 23 5.14 -6.08 -13.84
N SER A 24 4.77 -5.27 -14.83
CA SER A 24 5.66 -4.61 -15.78
C SER A 24 6.58 -3.63 -15.07
N GLU A 25 6.06 -2.77 -14.17
CA GLU A 25 6.90 -1.87 -13.37
C GLU A 25 7.92 -2.66 -12.53
N ARG A 26 7.50 -3.74 -11.87
CA ARG A 26 8.38 -4.67 -11.15
C ARG A 26 9.42 -5.29 -12.08
N ALA A 27 9.01 -5.82 -13.23
CA ALA A 27 9.90 -6.46 -14.21
C ALA A 27 10.93 -5.46 -14.77
N ASP A 28 10.51 -4.24 -15.05
CA ASP A 28 11.37 -3.16 -15.53
C ASP A 28 12.41 -2.76 -14.48
N ARG A 29 12.01 -2.61 -13.22
CA ARG A 29 12.94 -2.36 -12.10
C ARG A 29 13.93 -3.49 -11.95
N ILE A 30 13.49 -4.75 -12.00
CA ILE A 30 14.37 -5.92 -11.96
C ILE A 30 15.36 -5.92 -13.13
N ARG A 31 14.90 -5.64 -14.35
CA ARG A 31 15.73 -5.61 -15.56
C ARG A 31 16.82 -4.54 -15.48
N ARG A 32 16.54 -3.39 -14.86
CA ARG A 32 17.51 -2.30 -14.68
C ARG A 32 18.62 -2.61 -13.68
N LEU A 33 18.44 -3.59 -12.78
CA LEU A 33 19.43 -4.00 -11.78
C LEU A 33 20.52 -4.91 -12.39
N THR A 34 21.19 -4.46 -13.46
CA THR A 34 22.16 -5.27 -14.22
C THR A 34 23.27 -5.87 -13.35
N ALA A 35 23.74 -5.16 -12.32
CA ALA A 35 24.76 -5.63 -11.37
C ALA A 35 24.30 -6.80 -10.47
N TYR A 36 22.99 -7.07 -10.40
CA TYR A 36 22.37 -8.07 -9.51
C TYR A 36 22.01 -9.39 -10.21
N HIS A 37 22.21 -9.48 -11.53
CA HIS A 37 21.93 -10.70 -12.31
C HIS A 37 23.13 -11.66 -12.37
N GLY A 38 24.30 -11.24 -11.90
CA GLY A 38 25.53 -12.04 -11.93
C GLY A 38 25.51 -13.29 -11.04
N PRO A 39 26.44 -14.23 -11.25
CA PRO A 39 26.62 -15.37 -10.36
C PRO A 39 27.01 -14.91 -8.94
N PHE A 40 26.82 -15.81 -7.97
CA PHE A 40 27.31 -15.58 -6.62
C PHE A 40 28.83 -15.66 -6.59
N SER A 41 29.47 -14.59 -6.11
CA SER A 41 30.92 -14.54 -5.89
C SER A 41 31.33 -15.37 -4.66
N ALA A 42 32.64 -15.52 -4.42
CA ALA A 42 33.12 -16.13 -3.18
C ALA A 42 32.74 -15.30 -1.94
N GLN A 43 32.82 -13.97 -2.06
CA GLN A 43 32.41 -13.04 -1.01
C GLN A 43 30.90 -13.13 -0.74
N ASP A 44 30.08 -13.26 -1.79
CA ASP A 44 28.62 -13.41 -1.63
C ASP A 44 28.30 -14.65 -0.78
N ARG A 45 29.00 -15.77 -1.02
CA ARG A 45 28.81 -17.00 -0.23
C ARG A 45 29.22 -16.80 1.22
N GLN A 46 30.36 -16.16 1.47
CA GLN A 46 30.78 -15.81 2.83
C GLN A 46 29.77 -14.91 3.54
N ILE A 47 29.17 -13.94 2.86
CA ILE A 47 28.12 -13.07 3.43
C ILE A 47 26.87 -13.89 3.78
N LEU A 48 26.45 -14.81 2.91
CA LEU A 48 25.24 -15.62 3.12
C LEU A 48 25.39 -16.61 4.28
N ASP A 49 26.60 -17.13 4.49
CA ASP A 49 26.88 -18.16 5.50
C ASP A 49 27.14 -17.56 6.90
N ARG A 50 27.36 -16.25 7.03
CA ARG A 50 27.67 -15.60 8.31
C ARG A 50 26.41 -15.14 9.09
N PRO A 51 26.45 -15.18 10.42
CA PRO A 51 25.42 -14.55 11.27
C PRO A 51 25.31 -13.04 11.01
N ILE A 52 24.10 -12.47 11.09
CA ILE A 52 23.93 -11.03 10.86
C ILE A 52 24.68 -10.17 11.88
N GLU A 53 24.82 -10.65 13.12
CA GLU A 53 25.56 -9.95 14.18
C GLU A 53 27.01 -9.70 13.77
N GLU A 54 27.66 -10.70 13.16
CA GLU A 54 29.02 -10.55 12.65
C GLU A 54 29.08 -9.60 11.45
N LEU A 55 28.09 -9.65 10.56
CA LEU A 55 28.03 -8.73 9.40
C LEU A 55 27.89 -7.28 9.86
N VAL A 56 27.06 -7.00 10.88
CA VAL A 56 26.93 -5.67 11.48
C VAL A 56 28.27 -5.22 12.08
N GLN A 57 28.94 -6.09 12.85
CA GLN A 57 30.25 -5.78 13.43
C GLN A 57 31.29 -5.45 12.34
N ASP A 58 31.30 -6.16 11.23
CA ASP A 58 32.20 -5.91 10.12
C ASP A 58 31.90 -4.59 9.41
N VAL A 59 30.64 -4.20 9.31
CA VAL A 59 30.24 -2.87 8.81
C VAL A 59 30.76 -1.78 9.75
N HIS A 60 30.54 -1.92 11.07
CA HIS A 60 31.03 -0.96 12.07
C HIS A 60 32.56 -0.85 12.07
N LYS A 61 33.27 -1.96 11.87
CA LYS A 61 34.73 -2.01 11.74
C LYS A 61 35.25 -1.62 10.35
N THR A 62 34.37 -1.29 9.41
CA THR A 62 34.69 -0.95 8.01
C THR A 62 35.40 -2.06 7.23
N VAL A 63 35.31 -3.31 7.70
CA VAL A 63 35.84 -4.52 7.05
C VAL A 63 34.98 -4.89 5.85
N LEU A 64 33.66 -4.74 5.98
CA LEU A 64 32.68 -5.03 4.93
C LEU A 64 31.84 -3.78 4.64
N LYS A 65 31.61 -3.49 3.35
CA LYS A 65 30.77 -2.35 2.96
C LYS A 65 29.29 -2.77 2.96
N PRO A 66 28.36 -1.95 3.49
CA PRO A 66 26.92 -2.23 3.44
C PRO A 66 26.40 -2.55 2.03
N ILE A 67 26.94 -1.89 1.01
CA ILE A 67 26.57 -2.10 -0.38
C ILE A 67 26.86 -3.52 -0.88
N ASP A 68 27.88 -4.19 -0.35
CA ASP A 68 28.24 -5.56 -0.73
C ASP A 68 27.24 -6.57 -0.13
N ILE A 69 26.73 -6.27 1.07
CA ILE A 69 25.65 -7.01 1.71
C ILE A 69 24.35 -6.84 0.91
N LEU A 70 23.98 -5.59 0.57
CA LEU A 70 22.81 -5.30 -0.27
C LEU A 70 22.89 -5.99 -1.64
N LYS A 71 24.06 -5.96 -2.30
CA LYS A 71 24.29 -6.67 -3.56
C LYS A 71 24.07 -8.16 -3.44
N THR A 72 24.60 -8.77 -2.38
CA THR A 72 24.45 -10.20 -2.12
C THR A 72 22.99 -10.61 -1.93
N TYR A 73 22.26 -9.93 -1.04
CA TYR A 73 20.86 -10.26 -0.79
C TYR A 73 19.90 -9.79 -1.89
N GLY A 74 20.27 -8.77 -2.66
CA GLY A 74 19.57 -8.39 -3.88
C GLY A 74 19.64 -9.49 -4.93
N LYS A 75 20.81 -10.10 -5.16
CA LYS A 75 20.95 -11.28 -6.05
C LYS A 75 20.07 -12.44 -5.59
N VAL A 76 20.01 -12.69 -4.27
CA VAL A 76 19.12 -13.72 -3.71
C VAL A 76 17.66 -13.39 -3.99
N ALA A 77 17.23 -12.15 -3.75
CA ALA A 77 15.85 -11.75 -3.95
C ALA A 77 15.40 -11.90 -5.40
N LEU A 78 16.24 -11.53 -6.38
CA LEU A 78 15.91 -11.69 -7.79
C LEU A 78 15.78 -13.18 -8.18
N LYS A 79 16.67 -14.06 -7.69
CA LYS A 79 16.59 -15.50 -7.93
C LYS A 79 15.39 -16.15 -7.24
N ALA A 80 15.08 -15.72 -6.03
CA ALA A 80 13.88 -16.16 -5.32
C ALA A 80 12.62 -15.76 -6.11
N HIS A 81 12.59 -14.52 -6.61
CA HIS A 81 11.50 -13.99 -7.43
C HIS A 81 11.29 -14.79 -8.71
N GLU A 82 12.36 -15.07 -9.45
CA GLU A 82 12.30 -15.87 -10.69
C GLU A 82 11.65 -17.24 -10.45
N ARG A 83 11.97 -17.89 -9.33
CA ARG A 83 11.44 -19.22 -9.01
C ARG A 83 10.02 -19.19 -8.44
N THR A 84 9.69 -18.17 -7.66
CA THR A 84 8.51 -18.22 -6.75
C THR A 84 7.52 -17.07 -6.92
N ASN A 85 7.85 -16.01 -7.65
CA ASN A 85 7.05 -14.78 -7.74
C ASN A 85 6.77 -14.16 -6.34
N CYS A 86 7.79 -14.14 -5.46
CA CYS A 86 7.65 -13.71 -4.06
C CYS A 86 7.71 -12.20 -3.82
N LEU A 87 8.09 -11.38 -4.82
CA LEU A 87 8.34 -9.95 -4.65
C LEU A 87 7.19 -9.13 -5.25
N THR A 88 6.86 -8.01 -4.62
CA THR A 88 5.89 -7.01 -5.13
C THR A 88 6.66 -5.78 -5.60
N GLU A 89 6.97 -4.86 -4.70
CA GLU A 89 7.84 -3.72 -4.98
C GLU A 89 9.32 -4.11 -4.87
N VAL A 90 10.13 -3.70 -5.83
CA VAL A 90 11.60 -3.85 -5.79
C VAL A 90 12.20 -2.48 -5.59
N MET A 91 12.89 -2.29 -4.46
CA MET A 91 13.39 -0.99 -3.97
C MET A 91 14.92 -0.93 -3.94
N ILE A 92 15.59 -1.94 -4.51
CA ILE A 92 17.05 -2.12 -4.43
C ILE A 92 17.82 -0.87 -4.90
N ALA A 93 17.40 -0.24 -6.00
CA ALA A 93 18.08 0.94 -6.53
C ALA A 93 18.01 2.15 -5.58
N ASP A 94 16.88 2.34 -4.89
CA ASP A 94 16.78 3.41 -3.89
C ASP A 94 17.45 3.02 -2.58
N ALA A 95 17.45 1.73 -2.22
CA ALA A 95 18.24 1.22 -1.10
C ALA A 95 19.75 1.47 -1.29
N GLU A 96 20.28 1.39 -2.52
CA GLU A 96 21.67 1.78 -2.81
C GLU A 96 21.92 3.27 -2.51
N LYS A 97 20.97 4.14 -2.83
CA LYS A 97 21.05 5.59 -2.53
C LYS A 97 20.98 5.82 -1.03
N TRP A 98 20.00 5.23 -0.34
CA TRP A 98 19.80 5.39 1.10
C TRP A 98 21.01 4.93 1.93
N VAL A 99 21.72 3.91 1.45
CA VAL A 99 22.98 3.45 2.05
C VAL A 99 24.10 4.50 1.93
N GLY A 100 24.09 5.32 0.89
CA GLY A 100 25.16 6.29 0.59
C GLY A 100 24.87 7.75 0.95
N ASP A 101 23.60 8.15 1.08
CA ASP A 101 23.18 9.54 1.27
C ASP A 101 22.91 9.95 2.73
N GLY A 102 23.00 9.00 3.67
CA GLY A 102 22.75 9.24 5.10
C GLY A 102 21.31 9.00 5.55
N SER A 103 20.42 8.53 4.66
CA SER A 103 19.04 8.16 5.01
C SER A 103 18.94 6.95 5.96
N ILE A 104 20.03 6.19 6.12
CA ILE A 104 20.12 5.02 6.99
C ILE A 104 21.29 5.24 7.97
N ASP A 105 21.03 5.09 9.26
CA ASP A 105 22.08 5.25 10.28
C ASP A 105 22.98 4.00 10.35
N MET A 106 24.10 4.04 9.62
CA MET A 106 25.08 2.95 9.60
C MET A 106 25.84 2.75 10.94
N LYS A 107 25.54 3.53 11.98
CA LYS A 107 26.02 3.29 13.36
C LYS A 107 25.02 2.47 14.19
N GLY A 108 23.81 2.27 13.68
CA GLY A 108 22.76 1.53 14.37
C GLY A 108 23.06 0.03 14.53
N PRO A 109 22.29 -0.67 15.38
CA PRO A 109 22.51 -2.09 15.72
C PRO A 109 22.24 -3.08 14.58
N LEU A 110 21.68 -2.62 13.45
CA LEU A 110 21.37 -3.41 12.25
C LEU A 110 22.10 -2.89 11.01
N ALA A 111 23.20 -2.15 11.19
CA ALA A 111 23.94 -1.49 10.13
C ALA A 111 24.18 -2.38 8.90
N GLY A 112 23.65 -1.94 7.76
CA GLY A 112 23.84 -2.56 6.45
C GLY A 112 23.06 -3.84 6.20
N ILE A 113 22.19 -4.28 7.12
CA ILE A 113 21.44 -5.54 6.97
C ILE A 113 20.16 -5.33 6.15
N PRO A 114 19.99 -6.01 5.00
CA PRO A 114 18.78 -5.91 4.20
C PRO A 114 17.58 -6.58 4.87
N VAL A 115 16.44 -5.88 4.90
CA VAL A 115 15.18 -6.37 5.48
C VAL A 115 14.07 -6.32 4.44
N SER A 116 13.44 -7.46 4.17
CA SER A 116 12.27 -7.56 3.29
C SER A 116 10.99 -7.28 4.06
N LEU A 117 10.01 -6.69 3.38
CA LEU A 117 8.79 -6.17 4.00
C LEU A 117 7.54 -6.74 3.33
N LYS A 118 6.62 -7.32 4.09
CA LYS A 118 5.31 -7.70 3.55
C LYS A 118 4.63 -6.52 2.85
N ASP A 119 3.90 -6.75 1.76
CA ASP A 119 3.15 -5.70 1.04
C ASP A 119 1.93 -5.10 1.79
N THR A 120 2.02 -5.09 3.11
CA THR A 120 1.22 -4.32 4.05
C THR A 120 2.00 -3.16 4.66
N ILE A 121 3.34 -3.14 4.55
CA ILE A 121 4.19 -2.16 5.21
C ILE A 121 4.35 -0.93 4.34
N VAL A 122 4.15 0.26 4.91
CA VAL A 122 4.25 1.54 4.20
C VAL A 122 5.71 1.97 4.09
N VAL A 123 6.21 2.04 2.87
CA VAL A 123 7.53 2.59 2.51
C VAL A 123 7.32 3.82 1.64
N GLY A 124 7.99 4.92 1.96
CA GLY A 124 7.86 6.19 1.24
C GLY A 124 8.20 6.05 -0.24
N GLY A 125 7.31 6.50 -1.12
CA GLY A 125 7.46 6.44 -2.57
C GLY A 125 7.04 5.12 -3.23
N TYR A 126 6.58 4.13 -2.45
CA TYR A 126 6.19 2.81 -2.95
C TYR A 126 4.73 2.47 -2.62
N ASP A 127 4.09 1.67 -3.48
CA ASP A 127 2.71 1.24 -3.23
C ASP A 127 2.65 0.26 -2.05
N THR A 128 1.50 0.26 -1.37
CA THR A 128 1.13 -0.77 -0.39
C THR A 128 -0.24 -1.31 -0.76
N THR A 129 -0.25 -2.30 -1.67
CA THR A 129 -1.50 -2.66 -2.36
C THR A 129 -2.36 -3.62 -1.53
N VAL A 130 -1.78 -4.38 -0.61
CA VAL A 130 -2.50 -5.44 0.13
C VAL A 130 -3.20 -6.43 -0.83
N GLY A 131 -2.69 -6.54 -2.07
CA GLY A 131 -3.25 -7.37 -3.12
C GLY A 131 -4.53 -6.82 -3.76
N PHE A 132 -5.02 -5.65 -3.34
CA PHE A 132 -6.18 -4.99 -3.95
C PHE A 132 -5.76 -4.04 -5.06
N SER A 133 -6.39 -4.16 -6.22
CA SER A 133 -6.21 -3.22 -7.34
C SER A 133 -6.67 -1.80 -6.99
N SER A 134 -7.63 -1.65 -6.07
CA SER A 134 -8.07 -0.34 -5.57
C SER A 134 -6.98 0.45 -4.84
N PHE A 135 -5.92 -0.21 -4.35
CA PHE A 135 -4.80 0.43 -3.66
C PHE A 135 -3.58 0.69 -4.57
N VAL A 136 -3.64 0.27 -5.84
CA VAL A 136 -2.58 0.53 -6.82
C VAL A 136 -2.48 2.02 -7.12
N GLY A 137 -1.25 2.55 -7.08
CA GLY A 137 -0.96 3.97 -7.30
C GLY A 137 -1.13 4.86 -6.08
N ASN A 138 -1.57 4.32 -4.93
CA ASN A 138 -1.73 5.08 -3.68
C ASN A 138 -0.43 5.09 -2.86
N LYS A 139 0.61 5.72 -3.42
CA LYS A 139 1.94 5.82 -2.80
C LYS A 139 1.93 6.87 -1.69
N THR A 140 2.31 6.47 -0.48
CA THR A 140 2.59 7.45 0.59
C THR A 140 3.99 8.02 0.37
N PRO A 141 4.20 9.35 0.45
CA PRO A 141 5.53 9.94 0.19
C PRO A 141 6.54 9.65 1.29
N VAL A 142 6.08 9.38 2.51
CA VAL A 142 6.91 9.18 3.70
C VAL A 142 6.87 7.74 4.20
N ASP A 143 7.96 7.33 4.84
CA ASP A 143 8.07 6.03 5.49
C ASP A 143 7.09 5.90 6.66
N GLY A 144 6.52 4.70 6.82
CA GLY A 144 5.78 4.34 8.02
C GLY A 144 6.72 4.25 9.25
N PRO A 145 6.19 4.38 10.48
CA PRO A 145 7.00 4.35 11.70
C PRO A 145 7.92 3.14 11.85
N VAL A 146 7.49 1.95 11.44
CA VAL A 146 8.34 0.75 11.45
C VAL A 146 9.52 0.86 10.48
N VAL A 147 9.33 1.45 9.30
CA VAL A 147 10.40 1.62 8.30
C VAL A 147 11.39 2.68 8.76
N ARG A 148 10.90 3.77 9.35
CA ARG A 148 11.75 4.78 10.00
C ARG A 148 12.60 4.15 11.11
N LEU A 149 11.99 3.36 12.00
CA LEU A 149 12.72 2.64 13.05
C LEU A 149 13.82 1.74 12.45
N LEU A 150 13.53 1.01 11.37
CA LEU A 150 14.51 0.14 10.73
C LEU A 150 15.68 0.93 10.14
N LYS A 151 15.41 2.04 9.46
CA LYS A 151 16.47 2.91 8.91
C LYS A 151 17.32 3.56 10.00
N ASP A 152 16.70 4.02 11.09
CA ASP A 152 17.41 4.53 12.27
C ASP A 152 18.21 3.43 12.99
N ALA A 153 17.75 2.19 12.91
CA ALA A 153 18.50 1.04 13.41
C ALA A 153 19.67 0.64 12.49
N GLY A 154 19.79 1.24 11.30
CA GLY A 154 20.81 0.91 10.30
C GLY A 154 20.43 -0.19 9.31
N ALA A 155 19.21 -0.74 9.41
CA ALA A 155 18.72 -1.75 8.48
C ALA A 155 18.36 -1.13 7.11
N VAL A 156 18.39 -1.95 6.07
CA VAL A 156 18.19 -1.54 4.68
C VAL A 156 16.91 -2.17 4.10
N PRO A 157 15.75 -1.51 4.20
CA PRO A 157 14.55 -1.92 3.46
C PRO A 157 14.84 -1.97 1.95
N TYR A 158 14.64 -3.12 1.30
CA TYR A 158 15.11 -3.30 -0.09
C TYR A 158 14.10 -3.93 -1.05
N VAL A 159 13.15 -4.71 -0.57
CA VAL A 159 12.05 -5.29 -1.37
C VAL A 159 10.79 -5.42 -0.53
N LYS A 160 9.64 -5.41 -1.19
CA LYS A 160 8.37 -5.84 -0.61
C LYS A 160 7.95 -7.22 -1.13
N THR A 161 7.17 -7.96 -0.35
CA THR A 161 6.84 -9.35 -0.65
C THR A 161 5.35 -9.65 -0.75
N ASN A 162 5.05 -10.67 -1.56
CA ASN A 162 3.70 -11.04 -1.99
C ASN A 162 2.86 -11.65 -0.85
N LEU A 163 1.54 -11.53 -0.97
CA LEU A 163 0.54 -11.88 0.03
C LEU A 163 -0.78 -12.26 -0.65
N PRO A 164 -1.75 -12.88 0.05
CA PRO A 164 -3.08 -13.12 -0.51
C PRO A 164 -3.95 -11.86 -0.44
N ILE A 165 -4.85 -11.71 -1.40
CA ILE A 165 -5.94 -10.73 -1.29
C ILE A 165 -6.74 -10.98 -0.01
N THR A 166 -7.33 -9.93 0.57
CA THR A 166 -8.02 -9.93 1.89
C THR A 166 -7.15 -10.21 3.12
N LEU A 167 -5.93 -10.74 2.97
CA LEU A 167 -5.07 -11.24 4.06
C LEU A 167 -5.61 -12.44 4.84
N LEU A 168 -6.80 -12.97 4.51
CA LEU A 168 -7.47 -14.09 5.17
C LEU A 168 -7.28 -15.41 4.41
N SER A 169 -6.04 -15.81 4.22
CA SER A 169 -5.69 -17.03 3.49
C SER A 169 -4.30 -17.55 3.90
N PHE A 170 -4.12 -18.86 3.88
CA PHE A 170 -2.79 -19.50 3.96
C PHE A 170 -2.16 -19.73 2.57
N GLU A 171 -2.71 -19.10 1.55
CA GLU A 171 -2.08 -18.92 0.23
C GLU A 171 -1.49 -17.51 0.10
N SER A 172 -0.81 -17.25 -1.01
CA SER A 172 -0.29 -15.91 -1.35
C SER A 172 -0.54 -15.61 -2.82
N THR A 173 -1.81 -15.32 -3.13
CA THR A 173 -2.32 -15.08 -4.48
C THR A 173 -3.25 -13.88 -4.49
N ASN A 174 -3.08 -13.00 -5.47
CA ASN A 174 -3.94 -11.86 -5.74
C ASN A 174 -3.79 -11.46 -7.23
N ASP A 175 -4.74 -10.68 -7.73
CA ASP A 175 -4.76 -10.24 -9.13
C ASP A 175 -3.66 -9.23 -9.48
N VAL A 176 -3.18 -8.44 -8.52
CA VAL A 176 -2.17 -7.39 -8.77
C VAL A 176 -0.80 -8.01 -9.05
N TRP A 177 -0.36 -8.91 -8.18
CA TRP A 177 1.00 -9.45 -8.14
C TRP A 177 1.10 -10.92 -8.60
N GLY A 178 -0.04 -11.59 -8.76
CA GLY A 178 -0.15 -12.99 -9.12
C GLY A 178 0.14 -13.93 -7.94
N ARG A 179 0.27 -15.22 -8.27
CA ARG A 179 0.48 -16.31 -7.31
C ARG A 179 1.94 -16.45 -6.91
N CYS A 180 2.21 -16.51 -5.62
CA CYS A 180 3.50 -16.93 -5.06
C CYS A 180 3.54 -18.45 -4.84
N LYS A 181 4.69 -19.08 -5.09
CA LYS A 181 4.87 -20.54 -5.07
C LYS A 181 5.83 -20.97 -3.96
N ASN A 182 5.61 -22.14 -3.37
CA ASN A 182 6.53 -22.70 -2.39
C ASN A 182 7.89 -23.05 -3.06
N PRO A 183 9.03 -22.66 -2.47
CA PRO A 183 10.35 -22.93 -3.04
C PRO A 183 10.76 -24.40 -2.98
N HIS A 184 10.13 -25.23 -2.13
CA HIS A 184 10.41 -26.66 -2.07
C HIS A 184 9.62 -27.44 -3.12
N ASN A 185 8.36 -27.03 -3.36
CA ASN A 185 7.50 -27.65 -4.38
C ASN A 185 6.53 -26.62 -4.97
N THR A 186 6.67 -26.29 -6.26
CA THR A 186 5.90 -25.21 -6.90
C THR A 186 4.40 -25.47 -7.03
N ARG A 187 3.94 -26.71 -6.82
CA ARG A 187 2.51 -27.07 -6.75
C ARG A 187 1.83 -26.61 -5.44
N TYR A 188 2.63 -26.21 -4.46
CA TYR A 188 2.17 -25.89 -3.11
C TYR A 188 2.31 -24.42 -2.78
N SER A 189 1.51 -23.98 -1.80
CA SER A 189 1.57 -22.65 -1.21
C SER A 189 2.84 -22.48 -0.36
N PRO A 190 3.52 -21.32 -0.41
CA PRO A 190 4.54 -20.98 0.59
C PRO A 190 3.93 -20.67 1.98
N GLY A 191 2.60 -20.61 2.07
CA GLY A 191 1.85 -20.15 3.23
C GLY A 191 1.26 -18.76 2.99
N GLY A 192 0.50 -18.29 3.99
CA GLY A 192 -0.09 -16.97 3.98
C GLY A 192 -0.46 -16.50 5.40
N SER A 193 -0.77 -15.21 5.58
CA SER A 193 -0.72 -14.18 4.53
C SER A 193 0.68 -13.62 4.26
N THR A 194 1.72 -14.04 4.99
CA THR A 194 3.12 -13.60 4.77
C THR A 194 3.92 -14.62 3.96
N GLY A 195 3.35 -15.12 2.85
CA GLY A 195 3.98 -16.18 2.07
C GLY A 195 5.18 -15.73 1.23
N GLY A 196 5.15 -14.52 0.69
CA GLY A 196 6.27 -13.95 -0.07
C GLY A 196 7.56 -13.86 0.75
N GLU A 197 7.48 -13.41 2.01
CA GLU A 197 8.62 -13.42 2.94
C GLU A 197 9.16 -14.84 3.13
N SER A 198 8.29 -15.81 3.42
CA SER A 198 8.71 -17.19 3.69
C SER A 198 9.39 -17.85 2.49
N ALA A 199 8.90 -17.58 1.27
CA ALA A 199 9.50 -18.05 0.03
C ALA A 199 10.89 -17.43 -0.20
N LEU A 200 11.03 -16.13 0.07
CA LEU A 200 12.30 -15.41 -0.02
C LEU A 200 13.33 -15.93 1.01
N LEU A 201 12.93 -16.06 2.28
CA LEU A 201 13.78 -16.55 3.37
C LEU A 201 14.27 -17.99 3.12
N ALA A 202 13.38 -18.87 2.67
CA ALA A 202 13.72 -20.25 2.34
C ALA A 202 14.71 -20.35 1.17
N MET A 203 14.70 -19.38 0.24
CA MET A 203 15.65 -19.30 -0.89
C MET A 203 16.98 -18.59 -0.56
N GLY A 204 17.13 -18.07 0.67
CA GLY A 204 18.37 -17.46 1.16
C GLY A 204 18.24 -16.01 1.60
N GLY A 205 17.05 -15.39 1.52
CA GLY A 205 16.80 -14.11 2.18
C GLY A 205 17.05 -14.23 3.69
N ARG A 206 17.30 -13.11 4.38
CA ARG A 206 17.77 -13.17 5.78
C ARG A 206 16.71 -12.82 6.82
N ILE A 207 16.10 -11.64 6.67
CA ILE A 207 15.15 -11.08 7.62
C ILE A 207 13.96 -10.50 6.87
N GLY A 208 12.76 -10.84 7.32
CA GLY A 208 11.48 -10.36 6.82
C GLY A 208 10.58 -9.87 7.95
N ILE A 209 9.67 -8.95 7.63
CA ILE A 209 8.63 -8.51 8.57
C ILE A 209 7.26 -8.80 8.00
N GLY A 210 6.44 -9.50 8.79
CA GLY A 210 5.08 -9.85 8.43
C GLY A 210 4.03 -9.35 9.43
N SER A 211 2.81 -9.82 9.23
CA SER A 211 1.68 -9.62 10.16
C SER A 211 1.05 -10.94 10.51
N ASP A 212 0.50 -11.05 11.72
CA ASP A 212 -0.14 -12.26 12.25
C ASP A 212 -1.40 -11.92 13.04
N VAL A 213 -2.56 -12.35 12.51
CA VAL A 213 -3.88 -12.27 13.18
C VAL A 213 -4.49 -13.65 13.45
N ALA A 214 -4.07 -14.67 12.70
CA ALA A 214 -4.53 -16.05 12.82
C ALA A 214 -3.45 -17.10 12.48
N GLY A 215 -2.17 -16.71 12.47
CA GLY A 215 -1.03 -17.56 12.07
C GLY A 215 -0.21 -17.03 10.90
N SER A 216 -0.45 -15.81 10.44
CA SER A 216 0.08 -15.34 9.16
C SER A 216 1.60 -15.13 9.08
N VAL A 217 2.38 -15.27 10.16
CA VAL A 217 3.85 -15.45 10.09
C VAL A 217 4.30 -16.87 10.47
N ARG A 218 3.45 -17.62 11.17
CA ARG A 218 3.73 -18.96 11.70
C ARG A 218 3.40 -20.07 10.72
N ALA A 219 2.25 -19.99 10.04
CA ALA A 219 1.89 -20.92 8.96
C ALA A 219 2.87 -20.85 7.77
N PRO A 220 3.28 -19.66 7.26
CA PRO A 220 4.33 -19.60 6.25
C PRO A 220 5.69 -20.11 6.72
N ALA A 221 6.07 -19.85 7.97
CA ALA A 221 7.30 -20.39 8.55
C ALA A 221 7.30 -21.92 8.57
N HIS A 222 6.18 -22.51 8.98
CA HIS A 222 5.93 -23.95 8.95
C HIS A 222 5.93 -24.52 7.52
N PHE A 223 5.29 -23.85 6.55
CA PHE A 223 5.15 -24.33 5.16
C PHE A 223 6.43 -24.18 4.31
N SER A 224 7.24 -23.17 4.57
CA SER A 224 8.44 -22.88 3.77
C SER A 224 9.75 -23.18 4.49
N GLY A 225 9.72 -23.56 5.78
CA GLY A 225 10.90 -23.97 6.51
C GLY A 225 11.79 -22.79 6.92
N CYS A 226 11.20 -21.80 7.58
CA CYS A 226 11.93 -20.68 8.18
C CYS A 226 11.47 -20.42 9.63
N TYR A 227 12.08 -19.45 10.30
CA TYR A 227 11.80 -19.12 11.69
C TYR A 227 10.90 -17.91 11.77
N SER A 228 10.00 -17.88 12.76
CA SER A 228 9.20 -16.68 13.04
C SER A 228 8.89 -16.55 14.51
N LEU A 229 8.60 -15.31 14.92
CA LEU A 229 8.12 -14.99 16.25
C LEU A 229 6.85 -14.17 16.13
N ARG A 230 5.72 -14.71 16.58
CA ARG A 230 4.51 -13.93 16.84
C ARG A 230 4.68 -13.21 18.18
N CYS A 231 4.87 -11.90 18.11
CA CYS A 231 4.96 -11.04 19.29
C CYS A 231 3.57 -10.84 19.94
N SER A 232 3.53 -10.54 21.23
CA SER A 232 2.33 -10.08 21.91
C SER A 232 1.92 -8.68 21.46
N THR A 233 0.63 -8.39 21.60
CA THR A 233 0.07 -7.05 21.31
C THR A 233 0.76 -6.02 22.21
N GLY A 234 1.21 -4.93 21.58
CA GLY A 234 1.95 -3.85 22.24
C GLY A 234 3.45 -4.10 22.36
N ARG A 235 4.00 -5.24 21.90
CA ARG A 235 5.46 -5.46 21.90
C ARG A 235 6.17 -4.87 20.67
N TRP A 236 5.46 -4.81 19.55
CA TRP A 236 6.01 -4.39 18.25
C TRP A 236 5.16 -3.25 17.66
N PRO A 237 5.75 -2.33 16.86
CA PRO A 237 4.99 -1.29 16.17
C PRO A 237 3.80 -1.81 15.37
N LYS A 238 2.67 -1.12 15.47
CA LYS A 238 1.42 -1.32 14.73
C LYS A 238 1.16 -0.24 13.67
N LEU A 239 1.74 0.95 13.81
CA LEU A 239 1.62 2.04 12.85
C LEU A 239 2.55 1.85 11.65
N GLY A 240 2.13 2.36 10.49
CA GLY A 240 2.86 2.19 9.22
C GLY A 240 2.50 0.91 8.47
N PHE A 241 1.33 0.35 8.76
CA PHE A 241 0.81 -0.84 8.08
C PHE A 241 -0.58 -0.56 7.50
N CYS A 242 -0.77 -0.95 6.24
CA CYS A 242 -2.07 -1.04 5.59
C CYS A 242 -2.69 -2.43 5.86
N THR A 243 -4.01 -2.49 6.02
CA THR A 243 -4.74 -3.72 6.34
C THR A 243 -6.06 -3.78 5.59
N SER A 244 -6.57 -5.00 5.37
CA SER A 244 -7.89 -5.26 4.80
C SER A 244 -9.03 -5.11 5.81
N MET A 245 -8.72 -4.94 7.10
CA MET A 245 -9.71 -4.86 8.18
C MET A 245 -9.38 -3.75 9.21
N PRO A 246 -9.31 -2.48 8.79
CA PRO A 246 -9.06 -1.38 9.72
C PRO A 246 -10.19 -1.29 10.76
N GLY A 247 -9.84 -1.01 12.02
CA GLY A 247 -10.79 -0.89 13.13
C GLY A 247 -11.22 -2.22 13.80
N GLN A 248 -10.75 -3.36 13.29
CA GLN A 248 -11.01 -4.65 13.94
C GLN A 248 -10.18 -4.78 15.23
N GLU A 249 -10.87 -4.96 16.37
CA GLU A 249 -10.23 -5.12 17.70
C GLU A 249 -10.61 -6.43 18.40
N GLY A 250 -11.50 -7.23 17.80
CA GLY A 250 -11.95 -8.51 18.34
C GLY A 250 -10.82 -9.54 18.47
N VAL A 251 -9.84 -9.51 17.56
CA VAL A 251 -8.60 -10.29 17.65
C VAL A 251 -7.50 -9.42 17.06
N PRO A 252 -6.74 -8.68 17.90
CA PRO A 252 -5.75 -7.74 17.40
C PRO A 252 -4.69 -8.42 16.52
N SER A 253 -4.46 -7.87 15.33
CA SER A 253 -3.31 -8.24 14.51
C SER A 253 -2.03 -7.72 15.16
N VAL A 254 -0.98 -8.54 15.14
CA VAL A 254 0.37 -8.14 15.53
C VAL A 254 1.29 -8.16 14.31
N TYR A 255 2.44 -7.51 14.45
CA TYR A 255 3.49 -7.47 13.42
C TYR A 255 4.75 -8.04 14.01
N SER A 256 5.50 -8.76 13.18
CA SER A 256 6.36 -9.80 13.71
C SER A 256 7.48 -10.19 12.75
N PRO A 257 8.69 -10.43 13.26
CA PRO A 257 9.84 -10.80 12.44
C PRO A 257 9.77 -12.28 12.01
N MET A 258 10.35 -12.51 10.83
CA MET A 258 10.65 -13.82 10.27
C MET A 258 12.11 -13.81 9.82
N THR A 259 12.82 -14.92 10.01
CA THR A 259 14.23 -15.01 9.61
C THR A 259 14.57 -16.39 9.06
N ARG A 260 15.73 -16.47 8.42
CA ARG A 260 16.28 -17.73 7.93
C ARG A 260 16.92 -18.58 9.02
N THR A 261 17.47 -17.96 10.07
CA THR A 261 18.07 -18.67 11.21
C THR A 261 17.52 -18.13 12.53
N LEU A 262 17.53 -18.96 13.57
CA LEU A 262 17.07 -18.57 14.89
C LEU A 262 17.96 -17.50 15.54
N ASP A 263 19.28 -17.57 15.38
CA ASP A 263 20.19 -16.58 15.95
C ASP A 263 19.95 -15.18 15.37
N ASP A 264 19.62 -15.08 14.07
CA ASP A 264 19.20 -13.80 13.50
C ASP A 264 17.88 -13.32 14.08
N LEU A 265 16.93 -14.22 14.34
CA LEU A 265 15.64 -13.85 14.91
C LEU A 265 15.84 -13.21 16.28
N ARG A 266 16.71 -13.82 17.09
CA ARG A 266 17.10 -13.35 18.42
C ARG A 266 17.79 -11.99 18.34
N TYR A 267 18.84 -11.88 17.53
CA TYR A 267 19.60 -10.64 17.37
C TYR A 267 18.71 -9.51 16.85
N PHE A 268 17.94 -9.75 15.79
CA PHE A 268 17.05 -8.76 15.20
C PHE A 268 15.97 -8.28 16.17
N THR A 269 15.31 -9.20 16.87
CA THR A 269 14.28 -8.85 17.85
C THR A 269 14.87 -8.03 19.01
N ARG A 270 16.03 -8.43 19.53
CA ARG A 270 16.75 -7.68 20.58
C ARG A 270 17.12 -6.27 20.10
N ALA A 271 17.65 -6.15 18.89
CA ALA A 271 18.04 -4.87 18.30
C ALA A 271 16.84 -3.93 18.15
N VAL A 272 15.73 -4.40 17.57
CA VAL A 272 14.53 -3.58 17.38
C VAL A 272 13.93 -3.14 18.71
N VAL A 273 13.81 -4.04 19.70
CA VAL A 273 13.33 -3.66 21.04
C VAL A 273 14.30 -2.68 21.72
N GLY A 274 15.61 -2.85 21.51
CA GLY A 274 16.66 -1.95 21.99
C GLY A 274 16.54 -0.52 21.45
N MET A 275 15.97 -0.35 20.25
CA MET A 275 15.66 0.97 19.66
C MET A 275 14.47 1.67 20.31
N GLN A 276 13.87 1.08 21.36
CA GLN A 276 12.77 1.67 22.12
C GLN A 276 11.56 1.99 21.22
N PRO A 277 10.91 0.97 20.61
CA PRO A 277 9.89 1.15 19.58
C PRO A 277 8.69 2.02 20.02
N TRP A 278 8.43 2.14 21.32
CA TRP A 278 7.44 3.06 21.90
C TRP A 278 7.72 4.56 21.64
N LYS A 279 8.94 4.93 21.25
CA LYS A 279 9.27 6.28 20.76
C LYS A 279 8.83 6.53 19.32
N TYR A 280 8.58 5.46 18.56
CA TYR A 280 8.16 5.52 17.16
C TYR A 280 6.65 5.34 17.01
N ASP A 281 6.03 4.62 17.95
CA ASP A 281 4.63 4.24 17.90
C ASP A 281 4.03 4.22 19.32
N TYR A 282 3.01 5.06 19.54
CA TYR A 282 2.35 5.22 20.83
C TYR A 282 1.61 3.96 21.32
N SER A 283 1.31 3.02 20.43
CA SER A 283 0.62 1.78 20.78
C SER A 283 1.54 0.71 21.38
N VAL A 284 2.85 0.94 21.34
CA VAL A 284 3.86 0.02 21.88
C VAL A 284 4.08 0.30 23.36
N HIS A 285 4.11 -0.77 24.16
CA HIS A 285 4.41 -0.69 25.58
C HIS A 285 5.89 -0.32 25.81
N PRO A 286 6.21 0.58 26.76
CA PRO A 286 7.57 0.98 27.06
C PRO A 286 8.32 -0.09 27.86
N MET A 287 8.58 -1.22 27.21
CA MET A 287 9.21 -2.40 27.80
C MET A 287 10.57 -2.64 27.14
N PRO A 288 11.69 -2.38 27.83
CA PRO A 288 13.01 -2.69 27.29
C PRO A 288 13.23 -4.20 27.18
N TRP A 289 14.29 -4.60 26.47
CA TRP A 289 14.75 -5.98 26.42
C TRP A 289 15.24 -6.42 27.80
N LYS A 290 14.73 -7.56 28.29
CA LYS A 290 15.10 -8.13 29.59
C LYS A 290 16.23 -9.15 29.42
N ALA A 291 17.48 -8.66 29.40
CA ALA A 291 18.66 -9.51 29.27
C ALA A 291 18.75 -10.60 30.35
N ASP A 292 18.36 -10.29 31.59
CA ASP A 292 18.35 -11.27 32.69
C ASP A 292 17.34 -12.39 32.46
N THR A 293 16.18 -12.08 31.86
CA THR A 293 15.19 -13.09 31.49
C THR A 293 15.77 -14.02 30.42
N GLU A 294 16.33 -13.47 29.35
CA GLU A 294 16.99 -14.27 28.31
C GLU A 294 18.06 -15.20 28.90
N LYS A 295 18.97 -14.65 29.72
CA LYS A 295 20.01 -15.44 30.39
C LYS A 295 19.42 -16.56 31.25
N THR A 296 18.44 -16.23 32.09
CA THR A 296 17.77 -17.19 32.99
C THR A 296 17.21 -18.38 32.22
N TRP A 297 16.54 -18.13 31.10
CA TRP A 297 15.89 -19.20 30.33
C TRP A 297 16.87 -19.99 29.46
N LEU A 298 17.98 -19.39 29.00
CA LEU A 298 19.05 -20.14 28.34
C LEU A 298 19.77 -21.08 29.30
N GLU A 299 20.05 -20.62 30.52
CA GLU A 299 20.84 -21.36 31.52
C GLU A 299 20.01 -22.29 32.41
N LYS A 300 18.66 -22.19 32.38
CA LYS A 300 17.79 -23.04 33.20
C LYS A 300 18.05 -24.53 32.88
N PRO A 301 18.37 -25.37 33.87
CA PRO A 301 18.86 -26.72 33.61
C PRO A 301 17.78 -27.66 33.05
N ARG A 302 16.55 -27.58 33.60
CA ARG A 302 15.43 -28.45 33.23
C ARG A 302 14.16 -27.61 33.06
N PHE A 303 13.29 -28.04 32.15
CA PHE A 303 12.03 -27.37 31.83
C PHE A 303 10.88 -28.33 32.08
N ARG A 304 9.74 -27.78 32.47
CA ARG A 304 8.44 -28.47 32.43
C ARG A 304 7.71 -28.06 31.14
N VAL A 305 7.64 -28.98 30.19
CA VAL A 305 7.18 -28.72 28.82
C VAL A 305 5.78 -29.30 28.65
N GLY A 306 4.78 -28.45 28.45
CA GLY A 306 3.44 -28.92 28.13
C GLY A 306 3.29 -29.25 26.65
N VAL A 307 2.59 -30.35 26.33
CA VAL A 307 2.39 -30.80 24.93
C VAL A 307 0.91 -30.76 24.56
N MET A 308 0.53 -29.81 23.70
CA MET A 308 -0.83 -29.77 23.15
C MET A 308 -0.86 -30.57 21.85
N ARG A 309 -1.31 -31.83 21.94
CA ARG A 309 -1.31 -32.78 20.80
C ARG A 309 -2.39 -32.51 19.77
N THR A 310 -3.52 -31.96 20.21
CA THR A 310 -4.68 -31.68 19.34
C THR A 310 -5.34 -30.38 19.77
N ASP A 311 -5.94 -29.67 18.80
CA ASP A 311 -6.84 -28.56 19.07
C ASP A 311 -8.30 -29.02 19.28
N GLY A 312 -8.55 -30.33 19.21
CA GLY A 312 -9.89 -30.91 19.31
C GLY A 312 -10.79 -30.64 18.09
N VAL A 313 -10.23 -30.07 17.02
CA VAL A 313 -10.91 -29.75 15.76
C VAL A 313 -10.30 -30.53 14.61
N VAL A 314 -8.98 -30.45 14.42
CA VAL A 314 -8.24 -31.18 13.39
C VAL A 314 -7.01 -31.81 14.02
N ASP A 315 -7.00 -33.13 14.13
CA ASP A 315 -5.80 -33.83 14.62
C ASP A 315 -4.61 -33.64 13.67
N PRO A 316 -3.37 -33.55 14.18
CA PRO A 316 -2.21 -33.38 13.33
C PRO A 316 -1.98 -34.59 12.43
N SER A 317 -1.64 -34.31 11.18
CA SER A 317 -1.18 -35.29 10.20
C SER A 317 0.04 -36.07 10.72
N PRO A 318 0.31 -37.27 10.18
CA PRO A 318 1.49 -38.05 10.56
C PRO A 318 2.80 -37.24 10.55
N ALA A 319 3.01 -36.40 9.52
CA ALA A 319 4.19 -35.54 9.44
C ALA A 319 4.29 -34.52 10.57
N CYS A 320 3.19 -33.79 10.86
CA CYS A 320 3.16 -32.79 11.94
C CYS A 320 3.28 -33.45 13.33
N ARG A 321 2.69 -34.63 13.52
CA ARG A 321 2.80 -35.42 14.73
C ARG A 321 4.25 -35.87 14.96
N ARG A 322 4.88 -36.43 13.93
CA ARG A 322 6.29 -36.86 13.99
C ARG A 322 7.22 -35.70 14.32
N ALA A 323 7.00 -34.52 13.74
CA ALA A 323 7.79 -33.33 14.07
C ALA A 323 7.68 -32.95 15.55
N LEU A 324 6.48 -33.02 16.13
CA LEU A 324 6.25 -32.76 17.55
C LEU A 324 6.95 -33.82 18.42
N GLU A 325 6.83 -35.10 18.06
CA GLU A 325 7.47 -36.22 18.76
C GLU A 325 9.00 -36.15 18.72
N MET A 326 9.59 -35.68 17.61
CA MET A 326 11.04 -35.45 17.50
C MET A 326 11.53 -34.40 18.50
N VAL A 327 10.81 -33.28 18.65
CA VAL A 327 11.13 -32.24 19.63
C VAL A 327 10.96 -32.77 21.06
N GLU A 328 9.88 -33.50 21.30
CA GLU A 328 9.59 -34.13 22.59
C GLU A 328 10.71 -35.09 23.01
N GLU A 329 11.15 -35.96 22.10
CA GLU A 329 12.22 -36.92 22.33
C GLU A 329 13.57 -36.25 22.55
N ALA A 330 13.89 -35.21 21.77
CA ALA A 330 15.10 -34.42 21.95
C ALA A 330 15.14 -33.77 23.34
N LEU A 331 14.04 -33.16 23.78
CA LEU A 331 13.95 -32.54 25.10
C LEU A 331 14.00 -33.59 26.24
N ARG A 332 13.40 -34.76 26.08
CA ARG A 332 13.53 -35.86 27.06
C ARG A 332 14.96 -36.33 27.21
N LYS A 333 15.72 -36.45 26.11
CA LYS A 333 17.13 -36.85 26.12
C LYS A 333 18.01 -35.87 26.92
N GLU A 334 17.69 -34.58 26.91
CA GLU A 334 18.34 -33.57 27.75
C GLU A 334 17.82 -33.54 29.20
N GLY A 335 16.85 -34.38 29.55
CA GLY A 335 16.29 -34.48 30.90
C GLY A 335 15.17 -33.49 31.21
N HIS A 336 14.53 -32.88 30.21
CA HIS A 336 13.34 -32.05 30.43
C HIS A 336 12.10 -32.91 30.76
N ASP A 337 11.19 -32.35 31.56
CA ASP A 337 9.96 -33.03 31.99
C ASP A 337 8.84 -32.71 30.99
N ILE A 338 8.33 -33.74 30.32
CA ILE A 338 7.24 -33.60 29.35
C ILE A 338 5.89 -33.87 30.04
N VAL A 339 4.95 -32.94 29.90
CA VAL A 339 3.63 -32.96 30.54
C VAL A 339 2.56 -32.96 29.45
N GLU A 340 1.68 -33.96 29.46
CA GLU A 340 0.46 -33.92 28.65
C GLU A 340 -0.50 -32.89 29.25
N VAL A 341 -1.02 -32.00 28.42
CA VAL A 341 -1.84 -30.88 28.89
C VAL A 341 -3.28 -30.98 28.39
N ASP A 342 -4.22 -30.64 29.26
CA ASP A 342 -5.65 -30.52 28.93
C ASP A 342 -6.12 -29.08 29.22
N PRO A 343 -5.94 -28.16 28.26
CA PRO A 343 -6.30 -26.75 28.44
C PRO A 343 -7.79 -26.47 28.24
N PRO A 344 -8.26 -25.26 28.58
CA PRO A 344 -9.60 -24.83 28.18
C PRO A 344 -9.76 -24.99 26.65
N SER A 345 -10.91 -25.53 26.25
CA SER A 345 -11.16 -26.03 24.89
C SER A 345 -10.65 -25.10 23.78
N PRO A 346 -9.68 -25.53 22.94
CA PRO A 346 -9.27 -24.77 21.78
C PRO A 346 -10.39 -24.60 20.74
N TYR A 347 -11.32 -25.56 20.64
CA TYR A 347 -12.52 -25.43 19.81
C TYR A 347 -13.42 -24.25 20.24
N GLU A 348 -13.64 -24.05 21.54
CA GLU A 348 -14.34 -22.85 22.03
C GLU A 348 -13.60 -21.57 21.61
N GLY A 349 -12.27 -21.59 21.68
CA GLY A 349 -11.41 -20.51 21.19
C GLY A 349 -11.66 -20.23 19.70
N LEU A 350 -11.70 -21.26 18.85
CA LEU A 350 -11.99 -21.12 17.42
C LEU A 350 -13.39 -20.52 17.16
N GLN A 351 -14.41 -20.91 17.93
CA GLN A 351 -15.75 -20.33 17.84
C GLN A 351 -15.74 -18.83 18.17
N ILE A 352 -15.10 -18.44 19.27
CA ILE A 352 -15.00 -17.02 19.68
C ILE A 352 -14.20 -16.23 18.66
N ALA A 353 -13.03 -16.74 18.27
CA ALA A 353 -12.09 -16.04 17.39
C ALA A 353 -12.65 -15.84 15.98
N SER A 354 -13.28 -16.87 15.39
CA SER A 354 -13.87 -16.77 14.04
C SER A 354 -14.96 -15.71 13.94
N LEU A 355 -15.81 -15.60 14.98
CA LEU A 355 -16.83 -14.55 15.08
C LEU A 355 -16.22 -13.19 15.37
N ALA A 356 -15.26 -13.10 16.29
CA ALA A 356 -14.70 -11.83 16.72
C ALA A 356 -13.88 -11.19 15.60
N LEU A 357 -13.14 -11.99 14.82
CA LEU A 357 -12.38 -11.54 13.67
C LEU A 357 -13.28 -10.94 12.58
N ASN A 358 -14.40 -11.61 12.31
CA ASN A 358 -15.30 -11.28 11.21
C ASN A 358 -16.65 -10.72 11.71
N ALA A 359 -16.63 -9.94 12.80
CA ALA A 359 -17.84 -9.50 13.49
C ALA A 359 -18.78 -8.67 12.59
N ASP A 360 -18.28 -8.07 11.53
CA ASP A 360 -19.05 -7.32 10.53
C ASP A 360 -19.65 -8.21 9.43
N GLY A 361 -19.40 -9.52 9.46
CA GLY A 361 -19.80 -10.47 8.42
C GLY A 361 -19.00 -10.32 7.13
N CYS A 362 -17.69 -10.04 7.23
CA CYS A 362 -16.77 -9.99 6.08
C CYS A 362 -17.02 -8.81 5.13
N GLN A 363 -17.68 -7.75 5.60
CA GLN A 363 -18.06 -6.59 4.79
C GLN A 363 -16.86 -5.67 4.55
N MET A 364 -16.04 -5.42 5.56
CA MET A 364 -14.92 -4.48 5.56
C MET A 364 -13.91 -4.84 4.48
N PHE A 365 -13.35 -6.05 4.51
CA PHE A 365 -12.41 -6.46 3.47
C PHE A 365 -13.07 -6.53 2.09
N SER A 366 -14.40 -6.69 2.03
CA SER A 366 -15.16 -6.69 0.78
C SER A 366 -15.28 -5.28 0.15
N THR A 367 -15.15 -4.21 0.93
CA THR A 367 -15.31 -2.84 0.43
C THR A 367 -14.19 -2.39 -0.50
N PHE A 368 -13.04 -3.08 -0.45
CA PHE A 368 -11.86 -2.73 -1.24
C PHE A 368 -11.80 -3.42 -2.61
N PHE A 369 -12.67 -4.40 -2.88
CA PHE A 369 -12.70 -5.04 -4.19
C PHE A 369 -13.25 -4.10 -5.24
N ARG A 370 -12.60 -4.10 -6.40
CA ARG A 370 -13.19 -3.58 -7.62
C ARG A 370 -14.08 -4.62 -8.28
N THR A 371 -14.98 -4.15 -9.14
CA THR A 371 -15.85 -5.01 -9.93
C THR A 371 -15.03 -5.98 -10.76
N GLY A 372 -15.32 -7.28 -10.63
CA GLY A 372 -14.65 -8.35 -11.39
C GLY A 372 -13.33 -8.85 -10.80
N GLU A 373 -12.85 -8.25 -9.71
CA GLU A 373 -11.65 -8.68 -9.01
C GLU A 373 -11.84 -10.03 -8.32
N TRP A 374 -10.86 -10.92 -8.49
CA TRP A 374 -10.86 -12.25 -7.92
C TRP A 374 -10.80 -12.19 -6.39
N ASN A 375 -11.55 -13.06 -5.73
CA ASN A 375 -11.51 -13.24 -4.29
C ASN A 375 -11.01 -14.66 -3.96
N ASP A 376 -10.30 -14.79 -2.84
CA ASP A 376 -9.91 -16.09 -2.31
C ASP A 376 -11.16 -16.94 -2.07
N PRO A 377 -11.23 -18.18 -2.61
CA PRO A 377 -12.42 -19.02 -2.49
C PRO A 377 -12.82 -19.33 -1.05
N GLY A 378 -11.84 -19.44 -0.14
CA GLY A 378 -12.08 -19.64 1.29
C GLY A 378 -12.70 -18.41 1.93
N ALA A 379 -12.15 -17.23 1.66
CA ALA A 379 -12.71 -15.96 2.13
C ALA A 379 -14.12 -15.69 1.54
N ALA A 380 -14.33 -16.03 0.27
CA ALA A 380 -15.62 -15.93 -0.39
C ALA A 380 -16.67 -16.87 0.23
N GLN A 381 -16.29 -18.12 0.55
CA GLN A 381 -17.15 -19.07 1.24
C GLN A 381 -17.53 -18.56 2.65
N MET A 382 -16.56 -18.04 3.40
CA MET A 382 -16.80 -17.47 4.72
C MET A 382 -17.80 -16.31 4.65
N LYS A 383 -17.58 -15.35 3.73
CA LYS A 383 -18.52 -14.26 3.48
C LYS A 383 -19.91 -14.76 3.14
N PHE A 384 -20.03 -15.74 2.24
CA PHE A 384 -21.32 -16.30 1.85
C PHE A 384 -22.08 -16.88 3.05
N LEU A 385 -21.41 -17.72 3.86
CA LEU A 385 -22.03 -18.34 5.03
C LEU A 385 -22.44 -17.32 6.10
N MET A 386 -21.61 -16.30 6.33
CA MET A 386 -21.92 -15.25 7.31
C MET A 386 -23.10 -14.37 6.86
N ASN A 387 -23.24 -14.12 5.56
CA ASN A 387 -24.33 -13.28 5.03
C ASN A 387 -25.60 -14.08 4.68
N LEU A 388 -25.64 -15.38 4.96
CA LEU A 388 -26.82 -16.20 4.73
C LEU A 388 -27.99 -15.73 5.63
N ALA A 389 -29.17 -15.57 5.03
CA ALA A 389 -30.36 -15.14 5.75
C ALA A 389 -30.66 -16.08 6.95
N SER A 390 -31.08 -15.51 8.08
CA SER A 390 -31.20 -16.24 9.35
C SER A 390 -32.01 -17.55 9.27
N PRO A 391 -33.17 -17.63 8.58
CA PRO A 391 -33.89 -18.89 8.44
C PRO A 391 -33.09 -19.96 7.68
N LEU A 392 -32.40 -19.57 6.59
CA LEU A 392 -31.60 -20.48 5.78
C LEU A 392 -30.36 -20.96 6.52
N ARG A 393 -29.67 -20.07 7.26
CA ARG A 393 -28.54 -20.44 8.11
C ARG A 393 -28.97 -21.40 9.22
N TYR A 394 -30.11 -21.16 9.84
CA TYR A 394 -30.63 -22.04 10.88
C TYR A 394 -30.98 -23.43 10.32
N LEU A 395 -31.62 -23.52 9.16
CA LEU A 395 -31.86 -24.79 8.48
C LEU A 395 -30.55 -25.50 8.10
N TYR A 396 -29.56 -24.77 7.59
CA TYR A 396 -28.24 -25.32 7.30
C TYR A 396 -27.57 -25.86 8.57
N TYR A 397 -27.60 -25.12 9.67
CA TYR A 397 -27.14 -25.58 10.98
C TYR A 397 -27.82 -26.89 11.42
N LEU A 398 -29.16 -26.96 11.35
CA LEU A 398 -29.91 -28.18 11.71
C LEU A 398 -29.53 -29.36 10.82
N TRP A 399 -29.35 -29.13 9.52
CA TRP A 399 -28.92 -30.17 8.58
C TRP A 399 -27.50 -30.66 8.91
N VAL A 400 -26.54 -29.76 9.14
CA VAL A 400 -25.16 -30.14 9.53
C VAL A 400 -25.17 -30.95 10.83
N LYS A 401 -25.93 -30.50 11.83
CA LYS A 401 -25.98 -31.14 13.14
C LYS A 401 -26.66 -32.50 13.11
N TYR A 402 -27.88 -32.59 12.59
CA TYR A 402 -28.72 -33.80 12.74
C TYR A 402 -28.67 -34.75 11.55
N VAL A 403 -28.44 -34.26 10.33
CA VAL A 403 -28.37 -35.11 9.13
C VAL A 403 -26.93 -35.53 8.86
N ARG A 404 -26.00 -34.58 8.95
CA ARG A 404 -24.58 -34.84 8.70
C ARG A 404 -23.83 -35.36 9.94
N GLY A 405 -24.38 -35.15 11.14
CA GLY A 405 -23.78 -35.59 12.39
C GLY A 405 -22.49 -34.85 12.77
N ASP A 406 -22.32 -33.61 12.31
CA ASP A 406 -21.06 -32.86 12.41
C ASP A 406 -21.20 -31.71 13.43
N GLU A 407 -21.03 -32.04 14.71
CA GLU A 407 -21.19 -31.09 15.82
C GLU A 407 -20.19 -29.93 15.78
N ILE A 408 -18.95 -30.21 15.35
CA ILE A 408 -17.88 -29.19 15.28
C ILE A 408 -18.20 -28.14 14.22
N TRP A 409 -18.57 -28.56 13.00
CA TRP A 409 -18.95 -27.60 11.96
C TRP A 409 -20.27 -26.90 12.30
N ALA A 410 -21.25 -27.64 12.84
CA ALA A 410 -22.53 -27.06 13.26
C ALA A 410 -22.35 -25.94 14.29
N GLY A 411 -21.48 -26.15 15.28
CA GLY A 411 -21.21 -25.16 16.32
C GLY A 411 -20.46 -23.93 15.81
N LEU A 412 -19.67 -24.03 14.73
CA LEU A 412 -19.07 -22.87 14.08
C LEU A 412 -20.12 -22.07 13.31
N VAL A 413 -20.86 -22.73 12.40
CA VAL A 413 -21.76 -22.03 11.46
C VAL A 413 -23.06 -21.53 12.09
N ARG A 414 -23.42 -21.99 13.30
CA ARG A 414 -24.66 -21.59 14.00
C ARG A 414 -24.78 -20.07 14.13
N ASP A 415 -23.72 -19.44 14.63
CA ASP A 415 -23.69 -18.01 14.95
C ASP A 415 -22.89 -17.18 13.94
N TRP A 416 -22.36 -17.80 12.87
CA TRP A 416 -21.67 -17.12 11.77
C TRP A 416 -22.61 -16.16 11.05
N ARG A 417 -22.63 -14.91 11.51
CA ARG A 417 -23.37 -13.79 10.96
C ARG A 417 -22.77 -12.45 11.38
N PRO A 418 -23.12 -11.35 10.71
CA PRO A 418 -22.88 -10.02 11.24
C PRO A 418 -23.40 -9.87 12.67
N GLN A 419 -22.56 -9.30 13.52
CA GLN A 419 -22.82 -8.97 14.91
C GLN A 419 -23.11 -7.47 15.01
N SER A 420 -24.18 -7.11 15.72
CA SER A 420 -24.40 -5.72 16.14
C SER A 420 -23.32 -5.27 17.13
N ALA A 421 -23.18 -3.97 17.36
CA ALA A 421 -22.26 -3.44 18.38
C ALA A 421 -22.50 -4.07 19.77
N PHE A 422 -23.76 -4.24 20.16
CA PHE A 422 -24.17 -4.89 21.41
C PHE A 422 -23.70 -6.35 21.50
N GLU A 423 -23.85 -7.11 20.41
CA GLU A 423 -23.41 -8.51 20.34
C GLU A 423 -21.90 -8.62 20.32
N ASN A 424 -21.22 -7.72 19.61
CA ASN A 424 -19.76 -7.65 19.59
C ASN A 424 -19.20 -7.38 21.00
N TRP A 425 -19.82 -6.51 21.79
CA TRP A 425 -19.39 -6.30 23.19
C TRP A 425 -19.56 -7.55 24.05
N LYS A 426 -20.65 -8.29 23.89
CA LYS A 426 -20.83 -9.60 24.56
C LYS A 426 -19.77 -10.60 24.12
N LEU A 427 -19.43 -10.61 22.84
CA LEU A 427 -18.42 -11.49 22.28
C LEU A 427 -17.02 -11.15 22.82
N VAL A 428 -16.67 -9.87 22.93
CA VAL A 428 -15.43 -9.40 23.57
C VAL A 428 -15.41 -9.80 25.05
N ALA A 429 -16.51 -9.67 25.78
CA ALA A 429 -16.58 -10.14 27.17
C ALA A 429 -16.35 -11.67 27.27
N ARG A 430 -16.90 -12.46 26.34
CA ARG A 430 -16.64 -13.92 26.26
C ARG A 430 -15.18 -14.23 25.96
N ARG A 431 -14.54 -13.46 25.07
CA ARG A 431 -13.09 -13.58 24.80
C ARG A 431 -12.27 -13.33 26.07
N GLU A 432 -12.56 -12.26 26.82
CA GLU A 432 -11.82 -11.98 28.06
C GLU A 432 -12.04 -13.05 29.12
N ALA A 433 -13.26 -13.58 29.25
CA ALA A 433 -13.53 -14.71 30.14
C ALA A 433 -12.76 -15.98 29.72
N TYR A 434 -12.62 -16.22 28.41
CA TYR A 434 -11.82 -17.33 27.88
C TYR A 434 -10.32 -17.16 28.20
N ARG A 435 -9.78 -15.95 27.97
CA ARG A 435 -8.40 -15.59 28.34
C ARG A 435 -8.13 -15.79 29.83
N ALA A 436 -9.06 -15.37 30.68
CA ALA A 436 -8.95 -15.53 32.12
C ALA A 436 -8.87 -17.02 32.53
N ARG A 437 -9.69 -17.89 31.91
CA ARG A 437 -9.61 -19.34 32.17
C ARG A 437 -8.27 -19.94 31.74
N TRP A 438 -7.74 -19.53 30.59
CA TRP A 438 -6.41 -19.96 30.14
C TRP A 438 -5.30 -19.47 31.06
N PHE A 439 -5.39 -18.24 31.55
CA PHE A 439 -4.45 -17.69 32.52
C PHE A 439 -4.43 -18.54 33.80
N THR A 440 -5.60 -18.75 34.42
CA THR A 440 -5.73 -19.59 35.63
C THR A 440 -5.27 -21.02 35.40
N TRP A 441 -5.65 -21.61 34.26
CA TRP A 441 -5.26 -22.97 33.91
C TRP A 441 -3.74 -23.10 33.79
N TRP A 442 -3.07 -22.16 33.13
CA TRP A 442 -1.63 -22.22 32.94
C TRP A 442 -0.88 -22.13 34.28
N ASP A 443 -1.38 -21.35 35.25
CA ASP A 443 -0.83 -21.36 36.61
C ASP A 443 -0.98 -22.73 37.28
N SER A 444 -2.12 -23.40 37.08
CA SER A 444 -2.37 -24.73 37.66
C SER A 444 -1.63 -25.87 36.95
N ALA A 445 -1.33 -25.73 35.66
CA ALA A 445 -0.63 -26.73 34.86
C ALA A 445 0.86 -26.84 35.26
N ASP A 446 1.41 -25.79 35.87
CA ASP A 446 2.81 -25.70 36.28
C ASP A 446 3.76 -26.07 35.12
N VAL A 447 3.58 -25.43 33.97
CA VAL A 447 4.43 -25.60 32.78
C VAL A 447 5.18 -24.31 32.46
N ASP A 448 6.45 -24.47 32.07
CA ASP A 448 7.30 -23.36 31.65
C ASP A 448 6.85 -22.81 30.29
N PHE A 449 6.54 -23.70 29.36
CA PHE A 449 6.08 -23.37 28.00
C PHE A 449 5.28 -24.53 27.40
N LEU A 450 4.58 -24.25 26.30
CA LEU A 450 3.88 -25.27 25.51
C LEU A 450 4.59 -25.51 24.17
N ILE A 451 4.57 -26.76 23.71
CA ILE A 451 4.83 -27.12 22.32
C ILE A 451 3.58 -27.67 21.66
N THR A 452 3.40 -27.36 20.38
CA THR A 452 2.26 -27.77 19.57
C THR A 452 2.59 -27.66 18.08
N PRO A 453 1.88 -28.35 17.18
CA PRO A 453 2.00 -28.08 15.74
C PRO A 453 1.55 -26.64 15.42
N PRO A 454 2.17 -25.95 14.45
CA PRO A 454 1.69 -24.66 13.94
C PRO A 454 0.44 -24.81 13.05
N ASN A 455 0.29 -25.94 12.37
CA ASN A 455 -0.90 -26.31 11.61
C ASN A 455 -1.06 -27.83 11.64
N ALA A 456 -2.27 -28.34 11.36
CA ALA A 456 -2.56 -29.76 11.34
C ALA A 456 -1.85 -30.49 10.18
N THR A 457 -1.65 -29.80 9.06
CA THR A 457 -1.00 -30.37 7.86
C THR A 457 0.21 -29.53 7.43
N PRO A 458 1.15 -30.14 6.67
CA PRO A 458 2.16 -29.39 5.90
C PRO A 458 1.52 -28.44 4.88
N ALA A 459 2.35 -27.81 4.06
CA ALA A 459 1.89 -26.86 3.06
C ALA A 459 0.74 -27.42 2.22
N VAL A 460 -0.30 -26.60 2.03
CA VAL A 460 -1.46 -26.93 1.21
C VAL A 460 -1.18 -26.72 -0.28
N PRO A 461 -1.76 -27.53 -1.18
CA PRO A 461 -1.69 -27.27 -2.62
C PRO A 461 -2.37 -25.94 -2.96
N HIS A 462 -2.02 -25.36 -4.10
CA HIS A 462 -2.70 -24.18 -4.62
C HIS A 462 -4.21 -24.42 -4.76
N ASP A 463 -5.00 -23.38 -4.47
CA ASP A 463 -6.47 -23.39 -4.44
C ASP A 463 -7.06 -24.34 -3.37
N GLY A 464 -6.24 -24.74 -2.40
CA GLY A 464 -6.62 -25.58 -1.26
C GLY A 464 -7.47 -24.83 -0.22
N MET A 465 -7.41 -23.49 -0.18
CA MET A 465 -8.17 -22.71 0.82
C MET A 465 -9.68 -22.80 0.64
N LYS A 466 -10.18 -23.18 -0.54
CA LYS A 466 -11.61 -23.50 -0.72
C LYS A 466 -12.11 -24.61 0.22
N ASP A 467 -11.22 -25.51 0.63
CA ASP A 467 -11.50 -26.66 1.48
C ASP A 467 -10.96 -26.45 2.92
N ALA A 468 -9.79 -25.80 3.06
CA ALA A 468 -9.05 -25.75 4.34
C ALA A 468 -8.99 -24.37 5.02
N VAL A 469 -9.76 -23.36 4.58
CA VAL A 469 -9.74 -21.99 5.19
C VAL A 469 -10.00 -21.98 6.70
N SER A 470 -10.77 -22.93 7.21
CA SER A 470 -11.09 -23.05 8.64
C SER A 470 -10.05 -23.83 9.46
N SER A 471 -9.01 -24.37 8.81
CA SER A 471 -7.94 -25.17 9.46
C SER A 471 -6.85 -24.28 10.07
N CYS A 472 -7.24 -23.34 10.92
CA CYS A 472 -6.35 -22.35 11.55
C CYS A 472 -6.30 -22.43 13.09
N GLY A 473 -6.94 -23.44 13.70
CA GLY A 473 -7.13 -23.53 15.15
C GLY A 473 -5.83 -23.41 15.96
N TYR A 474 -4.81 -24.19 15.62
CA TYR A 474 -3.51 -24.21 16.30
C TYR A 474 -2.82 -22.84 16.41
N THR A 475 -2.83 -22.05 15.34
CA THR A 475 -2.22 -20.72 15.37
C THR A 475 -3.17 -19.65 15.90
N PHE A 476 -4.43 -19.70 15.50
CA PHE A 476 -5.43 -18.68 15.79
C PHE A 476 -5.76 -18.59 17.28
N LEU A 477 -5.71 -19.73 17.99
CA LEU A 477 -5.83 -19.79 19.44
C LEU A 477 -4.89 -18.80 20.14
N PHE A 478 -3.62 -18.78 19.75
CA PHE A 478 -2.65 -17.94 20.45
C PHE A 478 -2.82 -16.45 20.12
N ASN A 479 -3.34 -16.09 18.94
CA ASN A 479 -3.78 -14.71 18.67
C ASN A 479 -4.93 -14.31 19.59
N LEU A 480 -5.94 -15.19 19.73
CA LEU A 480 -7.05 -14.97 20.63
C LEU A 480 -6.56 -14.75 22.06
N LEU A 481 -5.59 -15.53 22.53
CA LEU A 481 -5.01 -15.42 23.88
C LEU A 481 -4.01 -14.28 24.06
N ASP A 482 -3.52 -13.68 22.98
CA ASP A 482 -2.42 -12.73 22.95
C ASP A 482 -1.07 -13.27 23.49
N TYR A 483 -0.84 -14.57 23.35
CA TYR A 483 0.37 -15.25 23.80
C TYR A 483 1.51 -15.21 22.78
N THR A 484 2.73 -15.05 23.26
CA THR A 484 3.92 -15.08 22.40
C THR A 484 4.13 -16.48 21.85
N ALA A 485 4.33 -16.62 20.53
CA ALA A 485 4.49 -17.92 19.89
C ALA A 485 5.56 -17.89 18.79
N GLY A 486 6.58 -18.72 18.92
CA GLY A 486 7.64 -18.88 17.92
C GLY A 486 7.48 -20.17 17.13
N VAL A 487 7.93 -20.17 15.86
CA VAL A 487 7.97 -21.37 15.02
C VAL A 487 9.40 -21.62 14.57
N LEU A 488 9.84 -22.87 14.68
CA LEU A 488 11.08 -23.36 14.09
C LEU A 488 10.81 -24.58 13.21
N PRO A 489 11.51 -24.74 12.07
CA PRO A 489 11.43 -25.94 11.25
C PRO A 489 12.15 -27.10 11.94
N VAL A 490 11.63 -28.31 11.80
CA VAL A 490 12.15 -29.52 12.49
C VAL A 490 12.53 -30.59 11.49
N THR A 491 11.64 -30.94 10.57
CA THR A 491 11.84 -32.03 9.60
C THR A 491 11.23 -31.67 8.24
N HIS A 492 11.37 -32.56 7.27
CA HIS A 492 10.56 -32.59 6.06
C HIS A 492 9.56 -33.75 6.11
N VAL A 493 8.50 -33.65 5.31
CA VAL A 493 7.57 -34.76 5.03
C VAL A 493 8.32 -35.89 4.35
N ASP A 494 8.12 -37.11 4.85
CA ASP A 494 8.67 -38.34 4.32
C ASP A 494 7.55 -39.24 3.78
N GLU A 495 7.66 -39.63 2.51
CA GLU A 495 6.63 -40.43 1.83
C GLU A 495 6.40 -41.81 2.45
N LYS A 496 7.34 -42.33 3.25
CA LYS A 496 7.24 -43.66 3.87
C LYS A 496 6.80 -43.59 5.31
N LEU A 497 7.30 -42.60 6.06
CA LEU A 497 7.02 -42.46 7.48
C LEU A 497 5.68 -41.75 7.75
N ASP A 498 5.24 -40.88 6.83
CA ASP A 498 4.12 -39.98 7.08
C ASP A 498 2.82 -40.39 6.37
N GLN A 499 2.71 -41.66 5.98
CA GLN A 499 1.50 -42.21 5.38
C GLN A 499 0.33 -42.22 6.38
N LEU A 500 -0.87 -41.98 5.86
CA LEU A 500 -2.08 -42.17 6.67
C LEU A 500 -2.24 -43.66 7.02
N PRO A 501 -2.73 -43.99 8.24
CA PRO A 501 -3.02 -45.37 8.60
C PRO A 501 -3.99 -46.02 7.61
N GLY A 502 -3.82 -47.31 7.30
CA GLY A 502 -4.68 -48.01 6.34
C GLY A 502 -6.17 -48.07 6.71
N ASN A 503 -6.52 -47.82 7.97
CA ASN A 503 -7.89 -47.73 8.48
C ASN A 503 -8.43 -46.27 8.55
N PHE A 504 -7.66 -45.28 8.08
CA PHE A 504 -8.07 -43.89 8.06
C PHE A 504 -9.29 -43.67 7.16
N ASN A 505 -10.32 -43.02 7.69
CA ASN A 505 -11.55 -42.76 6.95
C ASN A 505 -11.95 -41.29 7.02
N ILE A 506 -11.67 -40.57 5.93
CA ILE A 506 -11.94 -39.15 5.77
C ILE A 506 -13.44 -38.78 5.95
N ASN A 507 -14.37 -39.72 5.69
CA ASN A 507 -15.80 -39.45 5.81
C ASN A 507 -16.29 -39.40 7.28
N LYS A 508 -15.50 -39.93 8.22
CA LYS A 508 -15.78 -39.85 9.66
C LYS A 508 -15.31 -38.54 10.29
N LEU A 509 -14.53 -37.74 9.57
CA LEU A 509 -14.04 -36.46 10.07
C LEU A 509 -15.14 -35.38 10.03
N ASN A 510 -15.05 -34.45 10.99
CA ASN A 510 -15.81 -33.19 10.95
C ASN A 510 -15.43 -32.35 9.72
N GLY A 511 -16.25 -31.35 9.40
CA GLY A 511 -16.13 -30.56 8.19
C GLY A 511 -14.80 -29.85 8.03
N VAL A 512 -14.23 -29.33 9.12
CA VAL A 512 -12.94 -28.64 9.13
C VAL A 512 -11.80 -29.64 8.86
N ALA A 513 -11.77 -30.73 9.63
CA ALA A 513 -10.74 -31.76 9.49
C ALA A 513 -10.79 -32.45 8.12
N ARG A 514 -12.00 -32.71 7.60
CA ARG A 514 -12.20 -33.26 6.26
C ARG A 514 -11.60 -32.35 5.19
N GLY A 515 -11.79 -31.04 5.32
CA GLY A 515 -11.22 -30.04 4.40
C GLY A 515 -9.70 -30.08 4.37
N ALA A 516 -9.05 -30.17 5.53
CA ALA A 516 -7.60 -30.28 5.65
C ALA A 516 -7.06 -31.62 5.09
N TYR A 517 -7.61 -32.76 5.56
CA TYR A 517 -7.11 -34.09 5.19
C TYR A 517 -7.41 -34.49 3.75
N LYS A 518 -8.40 -33.86 3.09
CA LYS A 518 -8.64 -34.04 1.66
C LYS A 518 -7.42 -33.63 0.82
N LEU A 519 -6.58 -32.74 1.34
CA LEU A 519 -5.41 -32.21 0.67
C LEU A 519 -4.12 -32.91 1.09
N TYR A 520 -4.17 -33.81 2.07
CA TYR A 520 -2.99 -34.49 2.60
C TYR A 520 -2.65 -35.75 1.80
N ASP A 521 -1.44 -35.78 1.25
CA ASP A 521 -0.87 -36.93 0.58
C ASP A 521 0.65 -36.92 0.81
N ALA A 522 1.18 -37.95 1.48
CA ALA A 522 2.59 -37.96 1.90
C ALA A 522 3.57 -38.09 0.73
N GLU A 523 3.17 -38.72 -0.37
CA GLU A 523 4.01 -38.87 -1.58
C GLU A 523 4.11 -37.53 -2.30
N ASP A 524 2.97 -36.87 -2.54
CA ASP A 524 2.92 -35.59 -3.23
C ASP A 524 3.54 -34.44 -2.40
N MET A 525 3.48 -34.56 -1.07
CA MET A 525 4.06 -33.62 -0.11
C MET A 525 5.52 -33.90 0.25
N HIS A 526 6.11 -34.99 -0.23
CA HIS A 526 7.48 -35.38 0.15
C HIS A 526 8.48 -34.23 -0.03
N GLY A 527 9.31 -34.00 1.00
CA GLY A 527 10.30 -32.93 1.01
C GLY A 527 9.74 -31.54 1.35
N LEU A 528 8.44 -31.39 1.64
CA LEU A 528 7.92 -30.14 2.21
C LEU A 528 8.37 -29.98 3.68
N PRO A 529 8.71 -28.78 4.15
CA PRO A 529 9.07 -28.54 5.53
C PRO A 529 7.92 -28.76 6.51
N VAL A 530 8.29 -29.13 7.75
CA VAL A 530 7.38 -29.29 8.88
C VAL A 530 8.07 -28.70 10.12
N GLY A 531 7.43 -27.69 10.70
CA GLY A 531 7.89 -27.02 11.94
C GLY A 531 7.04 -27.31 13.16
N VAL A 532 7.55 -26.88 14.33
CA VAL A 532 6.89 -26.94 15.65
C VAL A 532 6.76 -25.52 16.20
N GLN A 533 5.67 -25.26 16.92
CA GLN A 533 5.39 -24.00 17.59
C GLN A 533 5.75 -24.10 19.08
N VAL A 534 6.52 -23.13 19.58
CA VAL A 534 6.87 -22.94 21.00
C VAL A 534 6.08 -21.74 21.51
N VAL A 535 5.32 -21.91 22.59
CA VAL A 535 4.40 -20.90 23.11
C VAL A 535 4.76 -20.53 24.55
N GLY A 536 4.91 -19.23 24.79
CA GLY A 536 4.98 -18.62 26.11
C GLY A 536 3.74 -17.79 26.39
N ARG A 537 3.66 -17.20 27.58
CA ARG A 537 2.59 -16.27 27.94
C ARG A 537 2.76 -14.93 27.22
N ARG A 538 1.79 -14.05 27.42
CA ARG A 538 1.81 -12.69 26.89
C ARG A 538 3.05 -11.92 27.36
N LEU A 539 3.74 -11.25 26.42
CA LEU A 539 4.94 -10.41 26.63
C LEU A 539 6.16 -11.20 27.15
N GLU A 540 6.31 -12.45 26.70
CA GLU A 540 7.42 -13.35 27.05
C GLU A 540 8.35 -13.62 25.84
N GLU A 541 8.54 -12.66 24.93
CA GLU A 541 9.38 -12.81 23.73
C GLU A 541 10.80 -13.28 24.03
N GLU A 542 11.48 -12.67 25.01
CA GLU A 542 12.83 -13.06 25.44
C GLU A 542 12.89 -14.54 25.85
N LYS A 543 11.89 -14.99 26.61
CA LYS A 543 11.79 -16.37 27.09
C LYS A 543 11.50 -17.34 25.95
N VAL A 544 10.53 -17.04 25.09
CA VAL A 544 10.18 -17.90 23.95
C VAL A 544 11.36 -18.07 23.02
N LEU A 545 12.07 -16.99 22.69
CA LEU A 545 13.27 -17.03 21.87
C LEU A 545 14.41 -17.85 22.50
N SER A 546 14.59 -17.74 23.82
CA SER A 546 15.57 -18.54 24.56
C SER A 546 15.23 -20.03 24.56
N ILE A 547 13.95 -20.35 24.72
CA ILE A 547 13.45 -21.73 24.70
C ILE A 547 13.54 -22.32 23.30
N MET A 548 13.18 -21.56 22.25
CA MET A 548 13.40 -22.00 20.87
C MET A 548 14.86 -22.36 20.62
N LYS A 549 15.80 -21.61 21.21
CA LYS A 549 17.24 -21.89 21.08
C LYS A 549 17.60 -23.22 21.75
N ARG A 550 17.10 -23.44 22.97
CA ARG A 550 17.25 -24.72 23.68
C ARG A 550 16.63 -25.90 22.93
N VAL A 551 15.48 -25.71 22.28
CA VAL A 551 14.85 -26.73 21.43
C VAL A 551 15.71 -27.03 20.19
N GLU A 552 16.21 -26.01 19.50
CA GLU A 552 17.08 -26.19 18.33
C GLU A 552 18.40 -26.88 18.70
N ASP A 553 18.98 -26.55 19.85
CA ASP A 553 20.21 -27.16 20.36
C ASP A 553 19.99 -28.62 20.76
N ALA A 554 18.86 -28.94 21.42
CA ALA A 554 18.50 -30.30 21.80
C ALA A 554 18.29 -31.24 20.61
N LEU A 555 17.85 -30.71 19.46
CA LEU A 555 17.77 -31.46 18.21
C LEU A 555 19.14 -31.82 17.64
N GLY A 556 20.23 -31.14 18.05
CA GLY A 556 21.60 -31.50 17.72
C GLY A 556 21.86 -31.70 16.22
N ASP A 557 22.37 -32.89 15.86
CA ASP A 557 22.63 -33.26 14.46
C ASP A 557 21.36 -33.45 13.64
N ASP A 558 20.23 -33.78 14.28
CA ASP A 558 18.91 -33.93 13.66
C ASP A 558 18.23 -32.59 13.38
N LYS A 559 18.84 -31.46 13.78
CA LYS A 559 18.30 -30.13 13.51
C LYS A 559 18.07 -29.91 12.02
N TYR A 560 16.99 -29.18 11.73
CA TYR A 560 16.59 -28.86 10.37
C TYR A 560 17.73 -28.26 9.55
N LYS A 561 18.08 -28.92 8.45
CA LYS A 561 19.14 -28.45 7.57
C LYS A 561 18.56 -27.46 6.57
N LEU A 562 18.98 -26.21 6.70
CA LEU A 562 18.65 -25.16 5.74
C LEU A 562 19.11 -25.57 4.34
N SER A 563 18.24 -25.42 3.35
CA SER A 563 18.59 -25.67 1.95
C SER A 563 19.72 -24.75 1.52
N ALA A 564 20.85 -25.31 1.04
CA ALA A 564 21.92 -24.50 0.47
C ALA A 564 21.38 -23.62 -0.67
N CYS A 565 21.90 -22.40 -0.82
CA CYS A 565 21.59 -21.55 -1.97
C CYS A 565 22.20 -22.16 -3.25
N LYS A 566 21.60 -23.25 -3.75
CA LYS A 566 22.09 -23.99 -4.92
C LYS A 566 21.77 -23.18 -6.18
N SER A 567 22.78 -22.96 -7.03
CA SER A 567 22.56 -22.62 -8.44
C SER A 567 21.72 -23.73 -9.09
N PRO A 568 20.75 -23.38 -9.97
CA PRO A 568 19.86 -24.38 -10.54
C PRO A 568 20.66 -25.40 -11.37
N GLY A 569 20.79 -26.60 -10.83
CA GLY A 569 21.28 -27.77 -11.56
C GLY A 569 20.21 -28.25 -12.55
N LYS A 570 20.66 -28.66 -13.74
CA LYS A 570 19.85 -29.17 -14.85
C LYS A 570 18.71 -30.08 -14.38
N THR A 571 17.47 -29.66 -14.57
CA THR A 571 16.28 -30.46 -14.32
C THR A 571 16.29 -31.71 -15.21
N ARG A 572 16.24 -32.89 -14.58
CA ARG A 572 16.06 -34.19 -15.23
C ARG A 572 14.76 -34.16 -16.05
N ARG A 573 14.85 -34.41 -17.36
CA ARG A 573 13.71 -34.62 -18.27
C ARG A 573 12.90 -35.84 -17.81
N VAL A 574 11.72 -35.62 -17.23
CA VAL A 574 10.71 -36.67 -17.12
C VAL A 574 9.90 -36.68 -18.42
N HIS A 575 9.99 -37.78 -19.17
CA HIS A 575 9.19 -38.02 -20.35
C HIS A 575 7.72 -38.26 -19.96
N LYS A 576 6.80 -37.40 -20.38
CA LYS A 576 5.40 -37.80 -20.56
C LYS A 576 4.87 -37.26 -21.89
N LYS A 577 4.43 -38.22 -22.72
CA LYS A 577 3.81 -38.08 -24.03
C LYS A 577 2.61 -37.14 -23.96
N GLN A 578 2.56 -36.14 -24.85
CA GLN A 578 1.31 -35.49 -25.22
C GLN A 578 1.17 -35.54 -26.74
N ARG A 579 0.04 -36.07 -27.18
CA ARG A 579 -0.32 -36.35 -28.57
C ARG A 579 -0.38 -35.06 -29.39
N PHE A 580 0.20 -35.16 -30.58
CA PHE A 580 0.01 -34.27 -31.72
C PHE A 580 -1.46 -34.06 -32.06
N LEU A 581 -1.84 -32.81 -32.32
CA LEU A 581 -2.57 -32.45 -33.53
C LEU A 581 -1.91 -31.20 -34.11
N SER A 582 -1.22 -31.41 -35.23
CA SER A 582 -0.59 -30.42 -36.08
C SER A 582 -1.51 -30.08 -37.26
N ASN A 583 -1.25 -28.90 -37.83
CA ASN A 583 -1.60 -28.41 -39.17
C ASN A 583 -2.93 -27.64 -39.31
N SER A 584 -2.81 -26.33 -39.44
CA SER A 584 -2.85 -25.70 -40.78
C SER A 584 -2.29 -24.28 -40.70
N ALA A 585 -1.34 -24.01 -41.59
CA ALA A 585 -0.76 -22.71 -41.85
C ALA A 585 -1.56 -21.96 -42.93
N SER A 586 -1.34 -20.65 -42.97
CA SER A 586 -1.63 -19.68 -44.02
C SER A 586 -3.10 -19.40 -44.38
N LEU A 587 -3.57 -18.23 -43.95
CA LEU A 587 -4.22 -17.23 -44.81
C LEU A 587 -4.25 -15.90 -44.04
N VAL A 588 -3.40 -14.97 -44.46
CA VAL A 588 -3.42 -13.56 -44.04
C VAL A 588 -4.53 -12.86 -44.81
N PRO A 589 -5.35 -12.02 -44.17
CA PRO A 589 -5.94 -10.87 -44.85
C PRO A 589 -5.35 -9.57 -44.29
N THR A 590 -4.63 -8.91 -45.18
CA THR A 590 -4.04 -7.58 -45.13
C THR A 590 -5.11 -6.49 -45.02
N VAL A 591 -5.85 -6.41 -43.90
CA VAL A 591 -6.88 -5.35 -43.70
C VAL A 591 -6.91 -4.78 -42.26
N LEU A 592 -6.30 -5.43 -41.26
CA LEU A 592 -6.36 -4.94 -39.87
C LEU A 592 -5.23 -4.00 -39.45
N THR A 593 -4.15 -3.92 -40.22
CA THR A 593 -3.01 -3.03 -39.93
C THR A 593 -3.29 -1.58 -40.32
N GLU A 594 -4.21 -1.32 -41.25
CA GLU A 594 -4.66 0.05 -41.60
C GLU A 594 -5.73 0.61 -40.66
N ILE A 595 -6.49 -0.26 -39.96
CA ILE A 595 -7.52 0.15 -39.00
C ILE A 595 -6.89 0.46 -37.63
N ALA A 596 -5.87 -0.30 -37.21
CA ALA A 596 -5.16 -0.05 -35.95
C ALA A 596 -4.33 1.25 -35.99
N LEU A 597 -3.71 1.58 -37.12
CA LEU A 597 -2.97 2.84 -37.30
C LEU A 597 -3.90 4.06 -37.45
N LYS A 598 -5.10 3.90 -38.02
CA LYS A 598 -6.12 4.97 -38.04
C LYS A 598 -6.83 5.16 -36.68
N SER A 599 -6.94 4.11 -35.86
CA SER A 599 -7.51 4.20 -34.50
C SER A 599 -6.53 4.84 -33.49
N LEU A 600 -5.22 4.65 -33.66
CA LEU A 600 -4.19 5.27 -32.84
C LEU A 600 -4.00 6.77 -33.16
N ALA A 601 -4.32 7.20 -34.39
CA ALA A 601 -4.45 8.62 -34.74
C ALA A 601 -5.76 9.23 -34.20
N ALA A 602 -6.85 8.46 -34.14
CA ALA A 602 -8.15 8.93 -33.64
C ALA A 602 -8.22 9.05 -32.10
N GLN A 603 -7.46 8.24 -31.34
CA GLN A 603 -7.36 8.39 -29.88
C GLN A 603 -6.34 9.44 -29.42
N ALA A 604 -5.52 9.97 -30.33
CA ALA A 604 -4.72 11.18 -30.09
C ALA A 604 -5.50 12.49 -30.38
N MET A 605 -6.77 12.41 -30.81
CA MET A 605 -7.58 13.58 -31.19
C MET A 605 -8.92 13.71 -30.44
N ALA A 606 -9.13 13.06 -29.29
CA ALA A 606 -10.37 13.24 -28.53
C ALA A 606 -10.21 13.07 -27.00
N GLU A 607 -9.60 14.07 -26.36
CA GLU A 607 -10.04 14.58 -25.05
C GLU A 607 -9.91 16.11 -25.09
N GLN A 608 -10.78 16.75 -25.87
CA GLN A 608 -11.08 18.17 -25.63
C GLN A 608 -11.90 18.22 -24.34
N LYS A 609 -11.24 18.55 -23.22
CA LYS A 609 -11.95 18.99 -22.01
C LYS A 609 -12.87 20.14 -22.46
N GLN A 610 -14.18 19.98 -22.30
CA GLN A 610 -15.14 21.02 -22.64
C GLN A 610 -14.79 22.26 -21.83
N ASP A 611 -14.55 23.39 -22.50
CA ASP A 611 -14.15 24.64 -21.84
C ASP A 611 -15.25 25.08 -20.86
N LYS A 612 -14.87 25.24 -19.59
CA LYS A 612 -15.81 25.43 -18.47
C LYS A 612 -15.95 26.90 -18.07
N TRP A 613 -15.11 27.75 -18.63
CA TRP A 613 -15.06 29.17 -18.33
C TRP A 613 -15.75 29.97 -19.44
N SER A 614 -16.58 30.94 -19.05
CA SER A 614 -17.11 31.98 -19.93
C SER A 614 -16.56 33.31 -19.46
N SER A 615 -16.01 34.10 -20.38
CA SER A 615 -15.50 35.44 -20.08
C SER A 615 -16.61 36.33 -19.51
N GLU A 616 -17.84 36.20 -20.02
CA GLU A 616 -19.01 36.94 -19.58
C GLU A 616 -19.42 36.56 -18.15
N ALA A 617 -19.43 35.25 -17.83
CA ALA A 617 -19.75 34.77 -16.49
C ALA A 617 -18.67 35.16 -15.46
N TYR A 618 -17.40 35.13 -15.88
CA TYR A 618 -16.25 35.54 -15.07
C TYR A 618 -16.29 37.05 -14.78
N GLN A 619 -16.57 37.88 -15.78
CA GLN A 619 -16.75 39.33 -15.60
C GLN A 619 -18.00 39.68 -14.78
N HIS A 620 -19.02 38.82 -14.72
CA HIS A 620 -20.22 39.07 -13.92
C HIS A 620 -20.04 38.73 -12.44
N SER A 621 -19.29 37.67 -12.11
CA SER A 621 -19.26 37.10 -10.75
C SER A 621 -17.87 37.05 -10.11
N ALA A 622 -16.81 37.43 -10.84
CA ALA A 622 -15.42 37.41 -10.40
C ALA A 622 -14.62 38.64 -10.85
N SER A 623 -15.29 39.75 -11.19
CA SER A 623 -14.67 40.97 -11.73
C SER A 623 -13.67 41.65 -10.79
N PHE A 624 -13.72 41.29 -9.50
CA PHE A 624 -12.81 41.77 -8.46
C PHE A 624 -11.42 41.11 -8.51
N VAL A 625 -11.26 39.95 -9.15
CA VAL A 625 -10.00 39.17 -9.12
C VAL A 625 -8.78 39.97 -9.64
N PRO A 626 -8.82 40.62 -10.82
CA PRO A 626 -7.69 41.45 -11.26
C PRO A 626 -7.58 42.77 -10.46
N LYS A 627 -8.72 43.37 -10.08
CA LYS A 627 -8.75 44.66 -9.35
C LYS A 627 -8.08 44.62 -7.97
N LEU A 628 -8.01 43.43 -7.37
CA LEU A 628 -7.45 43.22 -6.03
C LEU A 628 -6.01 42.65 -6.05
N ALA A 629 -5.39 42.52 -7.23
CA ALA A 629 -4.02 42.02 -7.40
C ALA A 629 -2.92 43.06 -7.10
N THR A 630 -3.29 44.29 -6.72
CA THR A 630 -2.38 45.45 -6.61
C THR A 630 -1.09 45.16 -5.84
N LYS A 631 -1.17 44.41 -4.73
CA LYS A 631 -0.01 44.16 -3.87
C LYS A 631 0.99 43.17 -4.48
N VAL A 632 0.52 42.10 -5.13
CA VAL A 632 1.42 41.14 -5.80
C VAL A 632 2.01 41.74 -7.08
N VAL A 633 1.25 42.59 -7.78
CA VAL A 633 1.76 43.37 -8.92
C VAL A 633 2.86 44.33 -8.49
N GLN A 634 2.72 44.99 -7.33
CA GLN A 634 3.78 45.82 -6.75
C GLN A 634 5.03 45.02 -6.38
N TRP A 635 4.90 43.76 -5.97
CA TRP A 635 6.05 42.89 -5.69
C TRP A 635 6.75 42.42 -6.96
N LEU A 636 6.00 42.23 -8.05
CA LEU A 636 6.56 41.90 -9.36
C LEU A 636 7.45 43.04 -9.88
N ASP A 637 7.08 44.30 -9.62
CA ASP A 637 7.81 45.51 -10.02
C ASP A 637 8.20 45.51 -11.51
N VAL A 638 7.18 45.62 -12.37
CA VAL A 638 7.33 45.55 -13.83
C VAL A 638 8.08 46.76 -14.38
N GLN A 639 9.19 46.49 -15.07
CA GLN A 639 10.02 47.46 -15.76
C GLN A 639 9.80 47.36 -17.27
N LYS A 640 10.04 48.47 -17.99
CA LYS A 640 9.79 48.59 -19.44
C LYS A 640 10.58 47.61 -20.33
N ASP A 641 11.64 46.99 -19.80
CA ASP A 641 12.53 46.07 -20.52
C ASP A 641 12.39 44.62 -20.03
N ASP A 642 11.38 44.32 -19.21
CA ASP A 642 11.14 42.95 -18.72
C ASP A 642 10.58 42.02 -19.79
N VAL A 643 10.88 40.73 -19.66
CA VAL A 643 10.28 39.65 -20.45
C VAL A 643 9.49 38.78 -19.48
N ILE A 644 8.16 38.85 -19.53
CA ILE A 644 7.26 38.31 -18.50
C ILE A 644 6.55 37.05 -18.99
N LEU A 645 6.58 35.99 -18.17
CA LEU A 645 5.73 34.82 -18.33
C LEU A 645 4.51 34.94 -17.40
N ASP A 646 3.29 35.06 -17.94
CA ASP A 646 2.05 35.04 -17.14
C ASP A 646 1.42 33.64 -17.15
N VAL A 647 1.34 33.01 -15.97
CA VAL A 647 0.87 31.64 -15.77
C VAL A 647 -0.58 31.65 -15.28
N GLY A 648 -1.49 31.28 -16.17
CA GLY A 648 -2.93 31.35 -15.97
C GLY A 648 -3.45 32.78 -16.10
N CYS A 649 -3.25 33.36 -17.28
CA CYS A 649 -3.47 34.78 -17.56
C CYS A 649 -4.95 35.22 -17.52
N GLY A 650 -5.90 34.28 -17.55
CA GLY A 650 -7.31 34.60 -17.48
C GLY A 650 -7.77 35.47 -18.65
N ASP A 651 -8.62 36.47 -18.39
CA ASP A 651 -9.19 37.36 -19.42
C ASP A 651 -8.27 38.51 -19.85
N GLY A 652 -7.01 38.52 -19.37
CA GLY A 652 -5.95 39.42 -19.83
C GLY A 652 -6.02 40.87 -19.36
N VAL A 653 -6.80 41.16 -18.31
CA VAL A 653 -6.89 42.52 -17.75
C VAL A 653 -5.53 43.02 -17.24
N LEU A 654 -4.79 42.17 -16.51
CA LEU A 654 -3.45 42.52 -16.01
C LEU A 654 -2.41 42.53 -17.13
N ASP A 655 -2.56 41.68 -18.15
CA ASP A 655 -1.67 41.67 -19.32
C ASP A 655 -1.70 42.99 -20.09
N VAL A 656 -2.87 43.62 -20.19
CA VAL A 656 -3.00 44.97 -20.79
C VAL A 656 -2.28 46.02 -19.95
N GLU A 657 -2.29 45.91 -18.62
CA GLU A 657 -1.58 46.82 -17.72
C GLU A 657 -0.06 46.64 -17.84
N PHE A 658 0.43 45.40 -17.82
CA PHE A 658 1.85 45.09 -18.00
C PHE A 658 2.33 45.50 -19.39
N GLY A 659 1.58 45.14 -20.44
CA GLY A 659 1.92 45.44 -21.82
C GLY A 659 2.11 46.93 -22.11
N LYS A 660 1.33 47.81 -21.47
CA LYS A 660 1.50 49.28 -21.56
C LYS A 660 2.81 49.80 -20.97
N ILE A 661 3.32 49.15 -19.92
CA ILE A 661 4.62 49.49 -19.32
C ILE A 661 5.74 48.97 -20.22
N LEU A 662 5.64 47.71 -20.64
CA LEU A 662 6.60 47.03 -21.52
C LEU A 662 6.74 47.73 -22.88
N ALA A 663 5.66 48.30 -23.42
CA ALA A 663 5.67 49.05 -24.68
C ALA A 663 6.48 50.37 -24.63
N GLN A 664 6.89 50.82 -23.44
CA GLN A 664 7.76 52.00 -23.27
C GLN A 664 9.26 51.66 -23.44
N GLY A 665 9.60 50.38 -23.56
CA GLY A 665 10.96 49.86 -23.73
C GLY A 665 10.99 48.69 -24.72
N ASN A 666 11.88 47.73 -24.48
CA ASN A 666 12.03 46.53 -25.31
C ASN A 666 11.35 45.28 -24.70
N GLY A 667 10.50 45.46 -23.69
CA GLY A 667 9.89 44.37 -22.95
C GLY A 667 8.76 43.65 -23.69
N SER A 668 8.48 42.42 -23.29
CA SER A 668 7.43 41.58 -23.87
C SER A 668 6.76 40.68 -22.82
N LEU A 669 5.56 40.21 -23.13
CA LEU A 669 4.78 39.32 -22.27
C LEU A 669 4.34 38.08 -23.04
N HIS A 670 4.41 36.92 -22.39
CA HIS A 670 3.91 35.67 -22.90
C HIS A 670 2.93 35.04 -21.90
N GLY A 671 1.65 34.95 -22.26
CA GLY A 671 0.59 34.42 -21.40
C GLY A 671 0.19 32.98 -21.77
N ILE A 672 -0.01 32.15 -20.75
CA ILE A 672 -0.47 30.76 -20.91
C ILE A 672 -1.70 30.52 -20.03
N ASP A 673 -2.66 29.72 -20.52
CA ASP A 673 -3.87 29.37 -19.78
C ASP A 673 -4.45 28.05 -20.34
N ALA A 674 -5.09 27.26 -19.48
CA ALA A 674 -5.72 26.00 -19.86
C ALA A 674 -7.11 26.19 -20.52
N SER A 675 -7.68 27.40 -20.49
CA SER A 675 -8.97 27.74 -21.08
C SER A 675 -8.84 28.49 -22.42
N PRO A 676 -9.32 27.91 -23.54
CA PRO A 676 -9.43 28.61 -24.82
C PRO A 676 -10.23 29.91 -24.77
N ALA A 677 -11.31 29.96 -23.99
CA ALA A 677 -12.12 31.18 -23.81
C ALA A 677 -11.32 32.29 -23.13
N MET A 678 -10.51 31.96 -22.11
CA MET A 678 -9.63 32.93 -21.44
C MET A 678 -8.56 33.46 -22.39
N ILE A 679 -7.85 32.58 -23.11
CA ILE A 679 -6.86 33.00 -24.12
C ILE A 679 -7.49 33.87 -25.21
N SER A 680 -8.68 33.54 -25.70
CA SER A 680 -9.38 34.36 -26.70
C SER A 680 -9.77 35.74 -26.15
N ALA A 681 -10.20 35.82 -24.89
CA ALA A 681 -10.52 37.08 -24.23
C ALA A 681 -9.28 37.95 -24.02
N ALA A 682 -8.18 37.36 -23.53
CA ALA A 682 -6.91 38.05 -23.32
C ALA A 682 -6.35 38.63 -24.63
N LYS A 683 -6.36 37.86 -25.72
CA LYS A 683 -5.98 38.33 -27.06
C LYS A 683 -6.80 39.54 -27.50
N LYS A 684 -8.14 39.47 -27.38
CA LYS A 684 -9.03 40.59 -27.72
C LYS A 684 -8.77 41.82 -26.86
N ALA A 685 -8.48 41.65 -25.56
CA ALA A 685 -8.20 42.76 -24.66
C ALA A 685 -6.90 43.49 -25.04
N VAL A 686 -5.84 42.73 -25.35
CA VAL A 686 -4.54 43.25 -25.80
C VAL A 686 -4.63 43.90 -27.19
N GLU A 687 -5.30 43.25 -28.15
CA GLU A 687 -5.56 43.82 -29.49
C GLU A 687 -6.37 45.12 -29.40
N GLY A 688 -7.43 45.13 -28.59
CA GLY A 688 -8.25 46.32 -28.35
C GLY A 688 -7.49 47.47 -27.68
N ALA A 689 -6.42 47.16 -26.95
CA ALA A 689 -5.51 48.14 -26.37
C ALA A 689 -4.37 48.57 -27.31
N GLY A 690 -4.24 47.97 -28.49
CA GLY A 690 -3.22 48.29 -29.48
C GLY A 690 -1.80 47.83 -29.11
N LEU A 691 -1.67 46.76 -28.32
CA LEU A 691 -0.39 46.26 -27.81
C LEU A 691 0.13 45.11 -28.68
N SER A 692 1.31 45.27 -29.29
CA SER A 692 1.94 44.24 -30.15
C SER A 692 3.02 43.42 -29.44
N ASN A 693 3.27 43.70 -28.16
CA ASN A 693 4.35 43.11 -27.36
C ASN A 693 3.86 42.02 -26.39
N CYS A 694 2.59 41.59 -26.48
CA CYS A 694 2.04 40.49 -25.70
C CYS A 694 1.60 39.35 -26.63
N GLU A 695 2.04 38.14 -26.33
CA GLU A 695 1.71 36.91 -27.07
C GLU A 695 1.07 35.86 -26.15
N PHE A 696 0.27 34.95 -26.71
CA PHE A 696 -0.45 33.93 -25.95
C PHE A 696 -0.56 32.59 -26.72
N GLU A 697 -0.38 31.44 -26.04
CA GLU A 697 -0.39 30.12 -26.69
C GLU A 697 -1.79 29.64 -27.18
N GLY A 698 -1.96 29.53 -28.52
CA GLY A 698 -3.12 28.95 -29.27
C GLY A 698 -4.43 29.77 -29.26
N THR A 699 -5.43 29.70 -30.14
CA THR A 699 -5.58 29.38 -31.59
C THR A 699 -5.62 30.66 -32.45
N LEU A 700 -5.33 30.55 -33.76
CA LEU A 700 -5.39 31.64 -34.76
C LEU A 700 -6.81 32.21 -34.96
N ALA A 701 -6.91 33.54 -35.05
CA ALA A 701 -8.11 34.27 -35.45
C ALA A 701 -8.00 34.79 -36.90
N SER A 702 -9.10 34.65 -37.64
CA SER A 702 -9.48 35.37 -38.88
C SER A 702 -8.70 35.12 -40.18
N ILE A 703 -9.37 34.51 -41.16
CA ILE A 703 -9.03 34.63 -42.59
C ILE A 703 -9.99 35.65 -43.20
N HIS A 704 -9.42 36.70 -43.79
CA HIS A 704 -10.11 37.67 -44.64
C HIS A 704 -10.45 37.01 -46.00
N PRO A 705 -11.60 37.28 -46.64
CA PRO A 705 -12.09 36.45 -47.73
C PRO A 705 -11.49 36.90 -49.06
N ARG A 706 -10.68 36.05 -49.71
CA ARG A 706 -10.62 35.96 -51.17
C ARG A 706 -9.88 34.70 -51.61
N THR A 707 -10.46 34.08 -52.64
CA THR A 707 -9.93 33.00 -53.49
C THR A 707 -9.94 31.58 -52.90
N VAL A 708 -11.04 30.89 -53.20
CA VAL A 708 -11.16 29.44 -53.35
C VAL A 708 -10.15 28.98 -54.40
N THR A 709 -9.33 27.95 -54.12
CA THR A 709 -9.28 26.64 -54.83
C THR A 709 -8.14 25.77 -54.25
N ALA A 710 -8.51 24.57 -53.76
CA ALA A 710 -7.72 23.34 -53.60
C ALA A 710 -6.31 23.38 -52.96
N VAL A 711 -6.13 22.66 -51.83
CA VAL A 711 -5.52 21.32 -51.71
C VAL A 711 -5.46 20.95 -50.22
N LEU A 712 -5.71 19.66 -49.94
CA LEU A 712 -5.70 19.01 -48.64
C LEU A 712 -4.33 19.11 -47.92
N THR A 713 -4.36 18.99 -46.59
CA THR A 713 -3.26 18.88 -45.59
C THR A 713 -2.80 20.17 -44.89
N ASP A 714 -3.58 20.63 -43.91
CA ASP A 714 -3.01 21.16 -42.67
C ASP A 714 -4.04 21.05 -41.52
N THR A 715 -3.68 20.38 -40.44
CA THR A 715 -4.45 20.29 -39.19
C THR A 715 -3.50 20.59 -38.02
N SER A 716 -2.76 21.70 -38.08
CA SER A 716 -2.08 22.25 -36.91
C SER A 716 -3.04 23.13 -36.09
N SER A 717 -4.00 22.51 -35.40
CA SER A 717 -4.66 23.15 -34.26
C SER A 717 -3.69 23.09 -33.09
N HIS A 718 -2.95 24.17 -32.81
CA HIS A 718 -2.15 24.23 -31.58
C HIS A 718 -3.10 24.23 -30.37
N PRO A 719 -3.05 23.20 -29.49
CA PRO A 719 -3.84 23.19 -28.27
C PRO A 719 -3.36 24.29 -27.33
N VAL A 720 -4.27 24.91 -26.56
CA VAL A 720 -3.90 25.81 -25.46
C VAL A 720 -2.98 25.09 -24.46
N LEU A 721 -2.09 25.83 -23.80
CA LEU A 721 -1.09 25.25 -22.90
C LEU A 721 -1.53 25.26 -21.44
N ASP A 722 -1.77 24.07 -20.92
CA ASP A 722 -1.88 23.83 -19.48
C ASP A 722 -0.50 23.98 -18.82
N ALA A 723 -0.40 24.83 -17.80
CA ALA A 723 0.85 25.09 -17.08
C ALA A 723 1.48 23.83 -16.46
N THR A 724 0.71 22.77 -16.22
CA THR A 724 1.23 21.45 -15.79
C THR A 724 2.01 20.72 -16.89
N ARG A 725 2.02 21.25 -18.11
CA ARG A 725 2.59 20.67 -19.32
C ARG A 725 3.56 21.60 -20.05
N ILE A 726 4.09 22.63 -19.39
CA ILE A 726 5.06 23.58 -19.98
C ILE A 726 6.23 22.84 -20.66
N THR A 727 6.75 21.78 -20.05
CA THR A 727 7.82 20.93 -20.62
C THR A 727 7.48 20.24 -21.93
N THR A 728 6.21 20.25 -22.35
CA THR A 728 5.74 19.69 -23.63
C THR A 728 5.34 20.75 -24.65
N SER A 729 5.46 22.04 -24.31
CA SER A 729 5.21 23.13 -25.24
C SER A 729 6.12 23.04 -26.47
N GLN A 730 5.66 23.55 -27.60
CA GLN A 730 6.50 23.69 -28.80
C GLN A 730 7.18 25.06 -28.85
N THR A 731 6.88 25.98 -27.92
CA THR A 731 7.44 27.32 -27.83
C THR A 731 8.86 27.26 -27.26
N PRO A 732 9.91 27.59 -28.06
CA PRO A 732 11.31 27.44 -27.61
C PRO A 732 11.65 28.28 -26.37
N ALA A 733 11.03 29.46 -26.22
CA ALA A 733 11.25 30.37 -25.09
C ALA A 733 10.86 29.75 -23.73
N LEU A 734 9.96 28.76 -23.70
CA LEU A 734 9.52 28.10 -22.47
C LEU A 734 10.46 26.98 -22.01
N HIS A 735 11.43 26.57 -22.84
CA HIS A 735 12.40 25.50 -22.54
C HIS A 735 13.81 26.01 -22.28
N ALA A 736 14.00 27.33 -22.33
CA ALA A 736 15.28 27.98 -22.15
C ALA A 736 15.11 29.21 -21.24
N PRO A 737 16.15 29.60 -20.47
CA PRO A 737 16.11 30.76 -19.60
C PRO A 737 15.98 32.04 -20.45
N THR A 738 14.74 32.51 -20.62
CA THR A 738 14.37 33.60 -21.53
C THR A 738 13.69 34.75 -20.78
N PHE A 739 12.92 34.43 -19.74
CA PHE A 739 12.09 35.40 -19.03
C PHE A 739 12.86 36.07 -17.89
N THR A 740 12.69 37.38 -17.72
CA THR A 740 13.22 38.10 -16.54
C THR A 740 12.29 37.95 -15.35
N LYS A 741 10.98 37.80 -15.58
CA LYS A 741 9.96 37.67 -14.53
C LYS A 741 8.89 36.65 -14.89
N ALA A 742 8.30 36.04 -13.86
CA ALA A 742 7.13 35.18 -13.98
C ALA A 742 6.04 35.64 -13.00
N PHE A 743 4.78 35.55 -13.42
CA PHE A 743 3.64 36.04 -12.67
C PHE A 743 2.50 35.01 -12.64
N SER A 744 1.74 34.98 -11.54
CA SER A 744 0.42 34.32 -11.49
C SER A 744 -0.44 34.93 -10.38
N ASN A 745 -1.68 35.32 -10.68
CA ASN A 745 -2.53 36.01 -9.70
C ASN A 745 -3.49 35.10 -8.90
N ALA A 746 -4.10 34.12 -9.54
CA ALA A 746 -5.05 33.23 -8.86
C ALA A 746 -5.00 31.80 -9.37
N ALA A 747 -4.47 31.56 -10.57
CA ALA A 747 -4.61 30.32 -11.29
C ALA A 747 -3.98 29.10 -10.56
N LEU A 748 -2.91 29.34 -9.79
CA LEU A 748 -2.10 28.28 -9.19
C LEU A 748 -2.88 27.35 -8.25
N HIS A 749 -3.92 27.81 -7.56
CA HIS A 749 -4.67 26.92 -6.68
C HIS A 749 -5.55 25.89 -7.43
N TRP A 750 -5.81 26.10 -8.72
CA TRP A 750 -6.41 25.09 -9.61
C TRP A 750 -5.32 24.25 -10.31
N ILE A 751 -4.25 24.90 -10.78
CA ILE A 751 -3.12 24.25 -11.48
C ILE A 751 -2.40 23.25 -10.55
N LEU A 752 -2.21 23.63 -9.28
CA LEU A 752 -1.54 22.84 -8.25
C LEU A 752 -2.49 21.87 -7.54
N ARG A 753 -3.73 21.71 -8.01
CA ARG A 753 -4.70 20.79 -7.40
C ARG A 753 -4.18 19.33 -7.37
N PRO A 754 -3.63 18.78 -8.47
CA PRO A 754 -3.04 17.44 -8.43
C PRO A 754 -1.71 17.47 -7.66
N PRO A 755 -1.48 16.59 -6.66
CA PRO A 755 -0.21 16.57 -5.94
C PRO A 755 1.04 16.39 -6.83
N GLY A 756 0.87 15.74 -7.99
CA GLY A 756 1.93 15.56 -8.97
C GLY A 756 2.32 16.81 -9.75
N SER A 757 1.56 17.92 -9.70
CA SER A 757 1.91 19.16 -10.42
C SER A 757 2.72 20.15 -9.58
N HIS A 758 2.85 19.92 -8.26
CA HIS A 758 3.51 20.85 -7.33
C HIS A 758 4.94 21.20 -7.77
N VAL A 759 5.82 20.20 -7.82
CA VAL A 759 7.23 20.40 -8.20
C VAL A 759 7.38 20.72 -9.70
N PRO A 760 6.73 19.99 -10.64
CA PRO A 760 6.94 20.23 -12.07
C PRO A 760 6.57 21.63 -12.55
N VAL A 761 5.49 22.22 -12.03
CA VAL A 761 5.05 23.58 -12.43
C VAL A 761 6.09 24.61 -12.02
N PHE A 762 6.50 24.60 -10.74
CA PHE A 762 7.50 25.55 -10.24
C PHE A 762 8.89 25.31 -10.82
N ALA A 763 9.28 24.05 -11.10
CA ALA A 763 10.51 23.74 -11.81
C ALA A 763 10.49 24.29 -13.24
N SER A 764 9.38 24.14 -13.97
CA SER A 764 9.24 24.66 -15.33
C SER A 764 9.30 26.19 -15.36
N ILE A 765 8.63 26.87 -14.43
CA ILE A 765 8.70 28.33 -14.28
C ILE A 765 10.14 28.76 -13.96
N ARG A 766 10.82 28.07 -13.04
CA ARG A 766 12.22 28.32 -12.71
C ARG A 766 13.09 28.19 -13.95
N ASP A 767 12.95 27.11 -14.69
CA ASP A 767 13.83 26.79 -15.81
C ASP A 767 13.65 27.77 -16.98
N ALA A 768 12.44 28.32 -17.15
CA ALA A 768 12.14 29.38 -18.11
C ALA A 768 12.72 30.77 -17.72
N LEU A 769 13.01 31.02 -16.44
CA LEU A 769 13.58 32.28 -15.98
C LEU A 769 15.10 32.38 -16.18
N LEU A 770 15.60 33.58 -16.45
CA LEU A 770 17.02 33.90 -16.35
C LEU A 770 17.52 33.79 -14.89
N PRO A 771 18.80 33.45 -14.65
CA PRO A 771 19.40 33.54 -13.31
C PRO A 771 19.19 34.94 -12.72
N GLY A 772 18.73 35.02 -11.47
CA GLY A 772 18.32 36.27 -10.83
C GLY A 772 16.92 36.78 -11.21
N GLY A 773 16.20 36.09 -12.09
CA GLY A 773 14.80 36.41 -12.43
C GLY A 773 13.84 36.16 -11.27
N THR A 774 12.72 36.89 -11.25
CA THR A 774 11.78 36.89 -10.11
C THR A 774 10.44 36.25 -10.46
N LEU A 775 9.90 35.43 -9.58
CA LEU A 775 8.54 34.93 -9.58
C LEU A 775 7.72 35.66 -8.52
N ALA A 776 6.67 36.38 -8.93
CA ALA A 776 5.66 36.92 -8.02
C ALA A 776 4.33 36.20 -8.24
N LEU A 777 3.76 35.62 -7.18
CA LEU A 777 2.50 34.89 -7.26
C LEU A 777 1.53 35.22 -6.14
N GLU A 778 0.24 35.09 -6.43
CA GLU A 778 -0.87 35.07 -5.48
C GLU A 778 -1.77 33.84 -5.78
N MET A 779 -2.31 33.19 -4.76
CA MET A 779 -3.34 32.15 -4.90
C MET A 779 -4.18 31.99 -3.62
N GLY A 780 -5.14 31.08 -3.60
CA GLY A 780 -5.88 30.76 -2.37
C GLY A 780 -4.97 30.07 -1.35
N GLY A 781 -4.90 30.62 -0.13
CA GLY A 781 -4.12 30.04 0.97
C GLY A 781 -4.97 29.20 1.92
N LEU A 782 -4.35 28.46 2.83
CA LEU A 782 -5.03 27.64 3.84
C LEU A 782 -6.08 28.48 4.60
N GLY A 783 -7.35 28.07 4.51
CA GLY A 783 -8.51 28.80 5.05
C GLY A 783 -9.31 29.60 4.02
N ASN A 784 -8.89 29.63 2.76
CA ASN A 784 -9.59 30.37 1.71
C ASN A 784 -11.00 29.82 1.47
N VAL A 785 -12.00 30.71 1.50
CA VAL A 785 -13.43 30.42 1.25
C VAL A 785 -13.95 29.21 2.04
N ALA A 786 -13.47 29.03 3.27
CA ALA A 786 -13.72 27.83 4.08
C ALA A 786 -15.21 27.54 4.29
N GLU A 787 -16.02 28.58 4.50
CA GLU A 787 -17.48 28.50 4.61
C GLU A 787 -18.12 28.01 3.32
N MET A 788 -17.71 28.56 2.17
CA MET A 788 -18.23 28.22 0.85
C MET A 788 -17.88 26.76 0.51
N ARG A 789 -16.60 26.41 0.64
CA ARG A 789 -16.08 25.07 0.35
C ARG A 789 -16.73 24.02 1.25
N THR A 790 -16.91 24.29 2.54
CA THR A 790 -17.58 23.37 3.47
C THR A 790 -19.05 23.16 3.11
N ALA A 791 -19.80 24.24 2.84
CA ALA A 791 -21.21 24.14 2.47
C ALA A 791 -21.41 23.35 1.17
N ILE A 792 -20.61 23.64 0.15
CA ILE A 792 -20.68 22.94 -1.15
C ILE A 792 -20.33 21.46 -0.99
N ILE A 793 -19.20 21.13 -0.32
CA ILE A 793 -18.79 19.74 -0.13
C ILE A 793 -19.84 18.97 0.65
N MET A 794 -20.41 19.54 1.71
CA MET A 794 -21.44 18.86 2.51
C MET A 794 -22.72 18.59 1.73
N ALA A 795 -23.22 19.58 0.99
CA ALA A 795 -24.45 19.43 0.21
C ALA A 795 -24.27 18.44 -0.96
N VAL A 796 -23.13 18.50 -1.66
CA VAL A 796 -22.78 17.54 -2.71
C VAL A 796 -22.57 16.14 -2.13
N ALA A 797 -21.87 16.01 -1.00
CA ALA A 797 -21.61 14.74 -0.32
C ALA A 797 -22.90 14.01 0.09
N ARG A 798 -23.97 14.73 0.44
CA ARG A 798 -25.28 14.13 0.74
C ARG A 798 -25.92 13.44 -0.47
N ARG A 799 -25.55 13.83 -1.69
CA ARG A 799 -26.05 13.23 -2.94
C ARG A 799 -25.15 12.14 -3.48
N VAL A 800 -23.84 12.37 -3.46
CA VAL A 800 -22.88 11.49 -4.16
C VAL A 800 -21.91 10.77 -3.23
N GLY A 801 -21.99 11.02 -1.93
CA GLY A 801 -21.04 10.54 -0.92
C GLY A 801 -19.83 11.47 -0.77
N ILE A 802 -19.29 11.53 0.45
CA ILE A 802 -18.20 12.44 0.82
C ILE A 802 -16.93 12.26 -0.03
N GLN A 803 -16.60 11.03 -0.41
CA GLN A 803 -15.41 10.75 -1.21
C GLN A 803 -15.52 11.33 -2.64
N LYS A 804 -16.70 11.25 -3.27
CA LYS A 804 -16.92 11.85 -4.60
C LYS A 804 -16.96 13.37 -4.53
N ALA A 805 -17.53 13.94 -3.47
CA ALA A 805 -17.50 15.38 -3.24
C ALA A 805 -16.07 15.90 -3.07
N ILE A 806 -15.25 15.25 -2.22
CA ILE A 806 -13.82 15.62 -2.06
C ILE A 806 -13.06 15.43 -3.37
N ALA A 807 -13.31 14.36 -4.13
CA ALA A 807 -12.65 14.14 -5.42
C ALA A 807 -13.10 15.12 -6.52
N ALA A 808 -14.23 15.81 -6.36
CA ALA A 808 -14.71 16.85 -7.27
C ALA A 808 -14.27 18.26 -6.86
N ASP A 809 -13.74 18.42 -5.64
CA ASP A 809 -13.28 19.71 -5.10
C ASP A 809 -12.07 20.24 -5.88
N PRO A 810 -12.21 21.35 -6.64
CA PRO A 810 -11.22 21.77 -7.62
C PRO A 810 -10.01 22.51 -7.01
N TRP A 811 -9.99 22.72 -5.69
CA TRP A 811 -9.07 23.67 -5.06
C TRP A 811 -7.99 23.04 -4.18
N PHE A 812 -6.76 23.53 -4.33
CA PHE A 812 -5.65 23.30 -3.42
C PHE A 812 -5.22 24.61 -2.73
N PHE A 813 -5.26 24.63 -1.39
CA PHE A 813 -5.03 25.83 -0.58
C PHE A 813 -3.92 25.57 0.45
N PRO A 814 -2.64 25.80 0.11
CA PRO A 814 -1.51 25.58 1.02
C PRO A 814 -1.25 26.76 1.96
N ASP A 815 -0.34 26.58 2.90
CA ASP A 815 0.19 27.64 3.78
C ASP A 815 1.59 28.12 3.34
N GLU A 816 2.12 29.08 4.09
CA GLU A 816 3.41 29.70 3.87
C GLU A 816 4.56 28.68 3.97
N GLU A 817 4.51 27.80 4.97
CA GLU A 817 5.54 26.78 5.21
C GLU A 817 5.61 25.80 4.03
N TRP A 818 4.46 25.35 3.54
CA TRP A 818 4.39 24.49 2.35
C TRP A 818 5.01 25.18 1.13
N LEU A 819 4.66 26.44 0.87
CA LEU A 819 5.12 27.13 -0.34
C LEU A 819 6.62 27.40 -0.30
N THR A 820 7.15 27.82 0.85
CA THR A 820 8.59 28.01 1.05
C THR A 820 9.34 26.70 0.87
N ARG A 821 8.88 25.62 1.51
CA ARG A 821 9.52 24.30 1.38
C ARG A 821 9.52 23.80 -0.06
N VAL A 822 8.40 23.95 -0.78
CA VAL A 822 8.33 23.49 -2.17
C VAL A 822 9.29 24.27 -3.06
N LEU A 823 9.38 25.59 -2.92
CA LEU A 823 10.28 26.40 -3.74
C LEU A 823 11.75 26.17 -3.38
N GLU A 824 12.12 26.25 -2.10
CA GLU A 824 13.52 26.23 -1.67
C GLU A 824 14.11 24.81 -1.55
N GLU A 825 13.32 23.83 -1.12
CA GLU A 825 13.81 22.47 -0.82
C GLU A 825 13.42 21.45 -1.89
N GLU A 826 12.12 21.36 -2.25
CA GLU A 826 11.63 20.29 -3.13
C GLU A 826 11.97 20.55 -4.61
N VAL A 827 11.71 21.77 -5.09
CA VAL A 827 12.12 22.23 -6.44
C VAL A 827 13.60 22.58 -6.44
N GLY A 828 14.04 23.35 -5.43
CA GLY A 828 15.40 23.87 -5.31
C GLY A 828 15.71 24.99 -6.32
N GLY A 829 16.77 25.76 -6.08
CA GLY A 829 17.20 26.84 -6.98
C GLY A 829 16.32 28.10 -6.92
N TRP A 830 15.52 28.23 -5.87
CA TRP A 830 14.80 29.45 -5.51
C TRP A 830 15.30 29.99 -4.18
N LYS A 831 15.17 31.30 -4.00
CA LYS A 831 15.22 31.97 -2.71
C LYS A 831 13.92 32.71 -2.51
N VAL A 832 13.16 32.36 -1.48
CA VAL A 832 11.91 33.05 -1.14
C VAL A 832 12.26 34.35 -0.42
N GLU A 833 12.08 35.47 -1.12
CA GLU A 833 12.35 36.79 -0.57
C GLU A 833 11.23 37.23 0.37
N ARG A 834 9.99 36.84 0.07
CA ARG A 834 8.81 37.16 0.88
C ARG A 834 7.70 36.16 0.65
N VAL A 835 7.07 35.68 1.72
CA VAL A 835 5.83 34.90 1.68
C VAL A 835 4.88 35.41 2.76
N GLU A 836 3.59 35.56 2.44
CA GLU A 836 2.59 35.96 3.43
C GLU A 836 1.21 35.38 3.11
N ARG A 837 0.43 35.08 4.15
CA ARG A 837 -1.00 34.76 4.04
C ARG A 837 -1.84 35.86 4.66
N GLU A 838 -2.82 36.37 3.90
CA GLU A 838 -3.67 37.49 4.32
C GLU A 838 -5.15 37.13 4.17
N TRP A 839 -5.93 37.37 5.23
CA TRP A 839 -7.38 37.33 5.16
C TRP A 839 -7.91 38.59 4.46
N ARG A 840 -8.72 38.39 3.41
CA ARG A 840 -9.25 39.44 2.53
C ARG A 840 -10.78 39.28 2.44
N PRO A 841 -11.56 39.85 3.38
CA PRO A 841 -13.01 39.84 3.27
C PRO A 841 -13.43 40.58 2.00
N THR A 842 -14.25 39.95 1.17
CA THR A 842 -14.63 40.50 -0.14
C THR A 842 -16.15 40.52 -0.27
N THR A 843 -16.72 41.70 -0.51
CA THR A 843 -18.16 41.83 -0.79
C THR A 843 -18.50 41.12 -2.10
N ALA A 844 -19.56 40.30 -2.09
CA ALA A 844 -20.01 39.61 -3.29
C ALA A 844 -20.49 40.59 -4.37
N ASP A 845 -20.22 40.27 -5.64
CA ASP A 845 -20.66 41.05 -6.80
C ASP A 845 -22.19 40.95 -7.01
N LYS A 846 -22.73 41.53 -8.10
CA LYS A 846 -24.18 41.55 -8.41
C LYS A 846 -24.85 40.16 -8.40
N GLY A 847 -24.09 39.09 -8.66
CA GLY A 847 -24.59 37.71 -8.62
C GLY A 847 -24.72 37.12 -7.20
N GLY A 848 -24.20 37.79 -6.18
CA GLY A 848 -24.22 37.33 -4.79
C GLY A 848 -23.52 35.99 -4.55
N VAL A 849 -23.80 35.40 -3.39
CA VAL A 849 -23.35 34.06 -2.98
C VAL A 849 -23.84 32.98 -3.95
N GLU A 850 -25.07 33.09 -4.49
CA GLU A 850 -25.60 32.11 -5.43
C GLU A 850 -24.83 32.10 -6.75
N GLY A 851 -24.60 33.28 -7.35
CA GLY A 851 -23.79 33.42 -8.56
C GLY A 851 -22.37 32.90 -8.35
N TRP A 852 -21.79 33.17 -7.18
CA TRP A 852 -20.49 32.63 -6.81
C TRP A 852 -20.48 31.10 -6.73
N VAL A 853 -21.45 30.50 -6.03
CA VAL A 853 -21.56 29.02 -5.86
C VAL A 853 -21.72 28.34 -7.21
N ARG A 854 -22.54 28.89 -8.10
CA ARG A 854 -22.78 28.33 -9.44
C ARG A 854 -21.56 28.42 -10.34
N LEU A 855 -20.79 29.51 -10.25
CA LEU A 855 -19.59 29.69 -11.07
C LEU A 855 -18.40 28.92 -10.50
N MET A 856 -17.99 29.23 -9.27
CA MET A 856 -16.76 28.71 -8.66
C MET A 856 -16.94 27.27 -8.18
N GLY A 857 -18.13 26.92 -7.67
CA GLY A 857 -18.47 25.56 -7.22
C GLY A 857 -18.89 24.62 -8.35
N LYS A 858 -18.82 25.03 -9.62
CA LYS A 858 -19.37 24.26 -10.75
C LYS A 858 -18.85 22.82 -10.80
N GLU A 859 -17.55 22.58 -10.61
CA GLU A 859 -16.99 21.21 -10.68
C GLU A 859 -17.56 20.29 -9.59
N LEU A 860 -17.79 20.83 -8.39
CA LEU A 860 -18.42 20.12 -7.29
C LEU A 860 -19.91 19.85 -7.57
N LEU A 861 -20.62 20.83 -8.15
CA LEU A 861 -22.03 20.68 -8.51
C LEU A 861 -22.23 19.69 -9.67
N ASP A 862 -21.33 19.69 -10.66
CA ASP A 862 -21.39 18.80 -11.82
C ASP A 862 -21.23 17.32 -11.40
N ALA A 863 -20.62 17.05 -10.24
CA ALA A 863 -20.54 15.71 -9.67
C ALA A 863 -21.92 15.14 -9.28
N VAL A 864 -22.90 16.00 -8.97
CA VAL A 864 -24.28 15.60 -8.71
C VAL A 864 -24.98 15.30 -10.04
N PRO A 865 -25.68 14.16 -10.20
CA PRO A 865 -26.45 13.88 -11.40
C PRO A 865 -27.54 14.95 -11.66
N GLU A 866 -27.75 15.32 -12.92
CA GLU A 866 -28.76 16.32 -13.31
C GLU A 866 -30.20 15.75 -13.34
N GLU A 867 -30.36 14.47 -12.99
CA GLU A 867 -31.66 13.79 -12.98
C GLU A 867 -32.60 14.38 -11.90
N GLY A 868 -33.76 14.87 -12.32
CA GLY A 868 -34.83 15.33 -11.44
C GLY A 868 -34.59 16.69 -10.76
N GLY A 869 -33.69 17.54 -11.27
CA GLY A 869 -33.46 18.89 -10.73
C GLY A 869 -32.62 18.94 -9.45
N GLN A 870 -31.94 17.83 -9.10
CA GLN A 870 -31.16 17.69 -7.87
C GLN A 870 -30.03 18.72 -7.74
N ARG A 871 -29.41 19.15 -8.85
CA ARG A 871 -28.37 20.19 -8.82
C ARG A 871 -28.89 21.53 -8.29
N ASP A 872 -30.07 21.95 -8.75
CA ASP A 872 -30.68 23.20 -8.28
C ASP A 872 -31.19 23.10 -6.84
N GLU A 873 -31.57 21.91 -6.38
CA GLU A 873 -31.85 21.67 -4.96
C GLU A 873 -30.59 21.78 -4.10
N VAL A 874 -29.48 21.20 -4.57
CA VAL A 874 -28.17 21.31 -3.90
C VAL A 874 -27.72 22.77 -3.84
N VAL A 875 -27.85 23.53 -4.93
CA VAL A 875 -27.53 24.96 -4.92
C VAL A 875 -28.39 25.72 -3.93
N ARG A 876 -29.71 25.47 -3.90
CA ARG A 876 -30.62 26.10 -2.91
C ARG A 876 -30.19 25.79 -1.47
N GLU A 877 -29.90 24.53 -1.16
CA GLU A 877 -29.43 24.10 0.16
C GLU A 877 -28.13 24.80 0.58
N ILE A 878 -27.17 24.92 -0.34
CA ILE A 878 -25.91 25.62 -0.11
C ILE A 878 -26.16 27.12 0.16
N VAL A 879 -26.95 27.76 -0.68
CA VAL A 879 -27.24 29.20 -0.62
C VAL A 879 -28.01 29.56 0.64
N ASP A 880 -28.97 28.75 1.08
CA ASP A 880 -29.74 29.00 2.30
C ASP A 880 -28.85 29.03 3.55
N VAL A 881 -27.86 28.13 3.62
CA VAL A 881 -26.87 28.13 4.71
C VAL A 881 -25.93 29.32 4.58
N LEU A 882 -25.37 29.55 3.40
CA LEU A 882 -24.38 30.60 3.18
C LEU A 882 -24.95 32.01 3.32
N ARG A 883 -26.23 32.24 2.98
CA ARG A 883 -26.90 33.52 3.24
C ARG A 883 -26.96 33.88 4.71
N HIS A 884 -26.98 32.89 5.62
CA HIS A 884 -26.91 33.17 7.05
C HIS A 884 -25.49 33.51 7.50
N VAL A 885 -24.49 32.83 6.93
CA VAL A 885 -23.08 32.95 7.32
C VAL A 885 -22.41 34.18 6.70
N CYS A 886 -22.74 34.51 5.45
CA CYS A 886 -22.09 35.55 4.65
C CYS A 886 -22.79 36.92 4.76
N LYS A 887 -23.93 37.05 5.45
CA LYS A 887 -24.70 38.30 5.48
C LYS A 887 -23.98 39.42 6.23
N ILE A 888 -23.94 40.61 5.63
CA ILE A 888 -23.48 41.84 6.28
C ILE A 888 -24.67 42.52 6.98
N PRO A 889 -24.53 43.02 8.22
CA PRO A 889 -25.62 43.71 8.93
C PRO A 889 -26.23 44.94 8.22
N GLY A 890 -25.51 45.53 7.25
CA GLY A 890 -25.87 46.76 6.54
C GLY A 890 -26.35 46.58 5.08
N ASP A 891 -26.82 45.38 4.71
CA ASP A 891 -27.14 44.93 3.34
C ASP A 891 -25.92 44.42 2.55
N GLY A 892 -26.12 43.36 1.74
CA GLY A 892 -25.06 42.64 1.01
C GLY A 892 -24.49 41.38 1.70
N GLU A 893 -23.58 40.71 0.99
CA GLU A 893 -22.95 39.45 1.39
C GLU A 893 -21.40 39.57 1.30
N MET A 894 -20.67 38.97 2.23
CA MET A 894 -19.20 38.95 2.30
C MET A 894 -18.68 37.51 2.25
N ILE A 895 -17.68 37.27 1.40
CA ILE A 895 -16.99 35.98 1.23
C ILE A 895 -15.58 36.09 1.81
N SER A 896 -15.20 35.16 2.69
CA SER A 896 -13.92 35.15 3.40
C SER A 896 -12.80 34.56 2.55
N TYR A 897 -12.16 35.38 1.72
CA TYR A 897 -10.95 34.95 1.02
C TYR A 897 -9.73 34.95 1.95
N VAL A 898 -8.82 34.02 1.70
CA VAL A 898 -7.48 33.99 2.26
C VAL A 898 -6.51 33.85 1.10
N ARG A 899 -5.59 34.82 0.97
CA ARG A 899 -4.63 34.87 -0.13
C ARG A 899 -3.24 34.55 0.36
N LEU A 900 -2.58 33.59 -0.29
CA LEU A 900 -1.17 33.29 -0.11
C LEU A 900 -0.41 33.98 -1.23
N ARG A 901 0.57 34.83 -0.88
CA ARG A 901 1.45 35.51 -1.82
C ARG A 901 2.89 35.12 -1.61
N CYS A 902 3.66 35.07 -2.68
CA CYS A 902 5.09 34.83 -2.61
C CYS A 902 5.84 35.64 -3.67
N LEU A 903 6.98 36.19 -3.27
CA LEU A 903 8.02 36.69 -4.14
C LEU A 903 9.27 35.81 -3.95
N ALA A 904 9.73 35.19 -5.03
CA ALA A 904 10.91 34.35 -5.02
C ALA A 904 11.86 34.72 -6.17
N THR A 905 13.15 34.57 -5.95
CA THR A 905 14.21 34.84 -6.93
C THR A 905 14.89 33.54 -7.32
N LYS A 906 15.13 33.33 -8.61
CA LYS A 906 15.91 32.20 -9.11
C LYS A 906 17.39 32.37 -8.77
N LEU A 907 17.99 31.36 -8.15
CA LEU A 907 19.41 31.30 -7.76
C LEU A 907 20.36 31.09 -8.94
#